data_AF-A0A381JDK5-F1
#
_entry.id   AF-A0A381JDK5-F1
#
_cell.length_a   1.000
_cell.length_b   1.000
_cell.length_c   1.000
_cell.angle_alpha   90.00
_cell.angle_beta   90.00
_cell.angle_gamma   90.00
#
_symmetry.space_group_name_H-M   'P 1'
#
loop_
_entity.id
_entity.type
_entity.pdbx_description
1 polymer ?
#
loop_
_entity_poly.entity_id
_entity_poly.type
_entity_poly.pdbx_seq_one_letter_code
_entity_poly.pdbx_strand_id
1 'polypeptide(L)'
;MITYMKKLYPELMHSDFEEYITPLLDSVSCLPVYCSDYIKNAELNENQELYPYHNPCMIIARNIWDSVWNTELNKYILDLQAFRKDSCELLSQLAFSYLIRCFAEHIKTIPGHYGSPGDIYKYYTHELMSSGFREFSSTYAVAWGRCNNLLKNKMNAIKDAVRLTQEHRSELEAEFDISHASLIVSMKADGDTHNNGSAVTIITFECGKKVVLKPRSVSGELAYANLVHELNSFIHPKMLSLRVIDYGNYGFTSFIESENKECDMFQAGRLACLMYFLNATDMHCSNILWTNEGPLPIDLETLFHPPRVRKGIPESKKSAYRALETSVYGTGVLPIILSSKTNSGSVDVGFTGTRDENSEIPFKIFNIIDGFSSNIKVVWKKQNIDNKLSRDKELESFVYSRCDQIVDGFADLFKQMFRQKDRFVKAVLESFRNVKLRYIHNMTYRYEQLLRCLVDAEPSKNIDIAHALLTRIGILGTSSDPNITISECRQLWNGDVPYFSIRFDSTELFSEDKIISKVALSPKSEFLSKMERLIERDLTRQIELIRLAFLAKLEDPHAEGKLDFEEMSAVESKNFQMEDLSTLNNTQTSNLKEIIRWFSNSLIESIFDDRYNHLPKTWIGPVVRFGNSGWTPGVLGYDLYAGRVGSALALAAAGRVLSDEKAIEVASEVFERSVQILESKTFELRNVLMSGIGAFSGVSGLLWALCAASDLTGNKRW
;
A
#
# COMPACT_ATOMS: atom_id res chain seq x y z
N MET A 1 10.15 -27.73 17.77
CA MET A 1 10.09 -27.91 16.30
C MET A 1 8.69 -27.55 15.84
N ILE A 2 8.56 -26.57 14.96
CA ILE A 2 7.27 -26.04 14.50
C ILE A 2 6.61 -27.07 13.59
N THR A 3 5.41 -27.52 13.93
CA THR A 3 4.62 -28.47 13.12
C THR A 3 3.28 -27.86 12.74
N TYR A 4 2.61 -28.45 11.75
CA TYR A 4 1.30 -28.01 11.33
C TYR A 4 0.28 -28.09 12.49
N MET A 5 -0.25 -26.93 12.86
CA MET A 5 -1.33 -26.81 13.84
C MET A 5 -2.48 -26.00 13.25
N LYS A 6 -3.66 -26.62 13.11
CA LYS A 6 -4.83 -25.94 12.52
C LYS A 6 -5.22 -24.64 13.25
N LYS A 7 -4.95 -24.54 14.55
CA LYS A 7 -5.18 -23.30 15.33
C LYS A 7 -4.26 -22.15 14.91
N LEU A 8 -3.03 -22.46 14.51
CA LEU A 8 -2.01 -21.48 14.12
C LEU A 8 -2.06 -21.16 12.62
N TYR A 9 -2.51 -22.13 11.81
CA TYR A 9 -2.70 -22.00 10.36
C TYR A 9 -4.13 -22.42 9.95
N PRO A 10 -5.17 -21.71 10.41
CA PRO A 10 -6.55 -22.05 10.07
C PRO A 10 -6.82 -21.99 8.57
N GLU A 11 -6.04 -21.19 7.82
CA GLU A 11 -6.18 -20.96 6.39
C GLU A 11 -5.59 -22.08 5.52
N LEU A 12 -4.66 -22.86 6.06
CA LEU A 12 -3.90 -23.85 5.31
C LEU A 12 -4.43 -25.27 5.51
N MET A 13 -4.28 -26.10 4.48
CA MET A 13 -4.26 -27.56 4.61
C MET A 13 -2.86 -28.04 4.96
N HIS A 14 -2.72 -29.30 5.36
CA HIS A 14 -1.40 -29.86 5.68
C HIS A 14 -0.46 -29.82 4.46
N SER A 15 -0.97 -30.08 3.25
CA SER A 15 -0.20 -29.96 2.00
C SER A 15 0.35 -28.55 1.80
N ASP A 16 -0.48 -27.53 2.05
CA ASP A 16 -0.10 -26.13 1.87
C ASP A 16 0.97 -25.71 2.89
N PHE A 17 0.90 -26.26 4.11
CA PHE A 17 1.94 -26.04 5.12
C PHE A 17 3.28 -26.63 4.67
N GLU A 18 3.29 -27.86 4.16
CA GLU A 18 4.52 -28.50 3.66
C GLU A 18 5.13 -27.75 2.48
N GLU A 19 4.30 -27.18 1.61
CA GLU A 19 4.78 -26.46 0.43
C GLU A 19 5.30 -25.06 0.77
N TYR A 20 4.59 -24.30 1.62
CA TYR A 20 4.84 -22.86 1.79
C TYR A 20 5.45 -22.47 3.12
N ILE A 21 5.36 -23.31 4.15
CA ILE A 21 5.82 -23.00 5.50
C ILE A 21 7.06 -23.82 5.86
N THR A 22 7.06 -25.13 5.60
CA THR A 22 8.21 -26.00 5.89
C THR A 22 9.54 -25.47 5.32
N PRO A 23 9.62 -24.93 4.08
CA PRO A 23 10.87 -24.39 3.54
C PRO A 23 11.45 -23.19 4.31
N LEU A 24 10.64 -22.50 5.11
CA LEU A 24 11.07 -21.35 5.90
C LEU A 24 11.65 -21.75 7.27
N LEU A 25 11.32 -22.96 7.76
CA LEU A 25 11.61 -23.38 9.13
C LEU A 25 13.11 -23.39 9.44
N ASP A 26 13.93 -23.91 8.54
CA ASP A 26 15.39 -23.97 8.71
C ASP A 26 15.98 -22.56 8.86
N SER A 27 15.54 -21.64 7.99
CA SER A 27 16.02 -20.25 8.01
C SER A 27 15.59 -19.51 9.27
N VAL A 28 14.34 -19.71 9.70
CA VAL A 28 13.77 -19.05 10.88
C VAL A 28 14.37 -19.62 12.17
N SER A 29 14.65 -20.92 12.22
CA SER A 29 15.27 -21.55 13.41
C SER A 29 16.66 -21.00 13.73
N CYS A 30 17.36 -20.45 12.74
CA CYS A 30 18.67 -19.82 12.89
C CYS A 30 18.61 -18.36 13.36
N LEU A 31 17.42 -17.77 13.50
CA LEU A 31 17.29 -16.36 13.89
C LEU A 31 17.56 -16.17 15.39
N PRO A 32 18.52 -15.31 15.77
CA PRO A 32 18.93 -15.17 17.16
C PRO A 32 17.93 -14.34 17.96
N VAL A 33 17.73 -14.68 19.24
CA VAL A 33 17.26 -13.73 20.24
C VAL A 33 18.48 -13.02 20.80
N TYR A 34 18.63 -11.72 20.51
CA TYR A 34 19.72 -10.93 21.05
C TYR A 34 19.60 -10.89 22.58
N CYS A 35 20.48 -11.60 23.29
CA CYS A 35 20.57 -11.48 24.75
C CYS A 35 21.18 -10.12 25.09
N SER A 36 20.41 -9.23 25.71
CA SER A 36 20.98 -8.11 26.45
C SER A 36 20.91 -8.42 27.94
N ASP A 37 22.01 -8.15 28.65
CA ASP A 37 22.04 -8.18 30.11
C ASP A 37 20.95 -7.25 30.68
N TYR A 38 20.37 -7.62 31.82
CA TYR A 38 19.52 -6.75 32.62
C TYR A 38 20.25 -5.42 32.94
N ILE A 39 19.50 -4.36 33.23
CA ILE A 39 20.06 -3.02 33.42
C ILE A 39 20.77 -2.97 34.79
N LYS A 40 22.10 -2.90 34.80
CA LYS A 40 22.91 -3.01 36.04
C LYS A 40 22.86 -1.76 36.93
N ASN A 41 22.69 -0.56 36.35
CA ASN A 41 22.61 0.72 37.07
C ASN A 41 21.43 1.54 36.52
N ALA A 42 20.27 1.42 37.15
CA ALA A 42 19.09 2.23 36.81
C ALA A 42 19.08 3.49 37.70
N GLU A 43 19.29 4.68 37.13
CA GLU A 43 18.99 5.93 37.83
C GLU A 43 17.48 6.06 38.01
N LEU A 44 17.00 5.84 39.23
CA LEU A 44 15.60 5.97 39.61
C LEU A 44 15.22 7.46 39.67
N ASN A 45 14.66 7.98 38.59
CA ASN A 45 14.01 9.29 38.56
C ASN A 45 12.50 9.08 38.41
N GLU A 46 11.77 9.16 39.52
CA GLU A 46 10.30 9.05 39.55
C GLU A 46 9.65 10.39 39.18
N ASN A 47 9.79 10.78 37.92
CA ASN A 47 9.05 11.91 37.37
C ASN A 47 7.58 11.51 37.15
N GLN A 48 6.69 12.49 37.02
CA GLN A 48 5.31 12.23 36.60
C GLN A 48 5.31 11.59 35.21
N GLU A 49 4.70 10.40 35.09
CA GLU A 49 4.62 9.67 33.84
C GLU A 49 3.71 10.39 32.84
N LEU A 50 4.19 10.57 31.60
CA LEU A 50 3.41 11.15 30.50
C LEU A 50 2.37 10.16 29.94
N TYR A 51 2.69 8.87 30.02
CA TYR A 51 1.86 7.75 29.59
C TYR A 51 2.22 6.51 30.43
N PRO A 52 1.41 5.44 30.43
CA PRO A 52 1.69 4.24 31.22
C PRO A 52 3.09 3.65 30.96
N TYR A 53 3.81 3.29 32.00
CA TYR A 53 5.15 2.72 31.97
C TYR A 53 6.19 3.65 31.33
N HIS A 54 5.93 4.98 31.28
CA HIS A 54 6.86 5.96 30.73
C HIS A 54 8.20 5.93 31.46
N ASN A 55 8.22 5.89 32.79
CA ASN A 55 9.47 5.86 33.56
C ASN A 55 10.29 4.58 33.30
N PRO A 56 9.70 3.37 33.37
CA PRO A 56 10.39 2.15 32.94
C PRO A 56 10.96 2.23 31.52
N CYS A 57 10.19 2.72 30.55
CA CYS A 57 10.64 2.84 29.16
C CYS A 57 11.76 3.88 29.00
N MET A 58 11.72 4.98 29.77
CA MET A 58 12.77 6.00 29.79
C MET A 58 14.10 5.47 30.34
N ILE A 59 14.08 4.58 31.33
CA ILE A 59 15.32 3.95 31.83
C ILE A 59 15.95 3.05 30.75
N ILE A 60 15.14 2.28 30.03
CA ILE A 60 15.61 1.47 28.90
C ILE A 60 16.23 2.39 27.83
N ALA A 61 15.53 3.46 27.45
CA ALA A 61 15.98 4.41 26.44
C ALA A 61 17.31 5.10 26.81
N ARG A 62 17.46 5.57 28.06
CA ARG A 62 18.69 6.21 28.55
C ARG A 62 19.87 5.27 28.54
N ASN A 63 19.69 4.02 28.98
CA ASN A 63 20.74 3.01 28.95
C ASN A 63 21.22 2.76 27.51
N ILE A 64 20.29 2.63 26.55
CA ILE A 64 20.63 2.50 25.14
C ILE A 64 21.39 3.73 24.64
N TRP A 65 20.90 4.94 24.93
CA TRP A 65 21.56 6.19 24.56
C TRP A 65 23.00 6.24 25.04
N ASP A 66 23.21 6.03 26.35
CA ASP A 66 24.52 6.12 26.99
C ASP A 66 25.50 5.04 26.47
N SER A 67 24.98 3.87 26.06
CA SER A 67 25.78 2.80 25.48
C SER A 67 26.19 3.01 24.01
N VAL A 68 25.47 3.87 23.27
CA VAL A 68 25.63 4.02 21.81
C VAL A 68 26.20 5.38 21.39
N TRP A 69 25.88 6.44 22.13
CA TRP A 69 26.24 7.81 21.76
C TRP A 69 27.76 8.04 21.78
N ASN A 70 28.27 8.76 20.79
CA ASN A 70 29.68 9.17 20.74
C ASN A 70 29.80 10.63 21.22
N THR A 71 30.54 10.85 22.31
CA THR A 71 30.76 12.18 22.91
C THR A 71 31.53 13.14 22.01
N GLU A 72 32.27 12.65 21.01
CA GLU A 72 32.93 13.50 20.00
C GLU A 72 31.94 14.28 19.13
N LEU A 73 30.68 13.82 19.05
CA LEU A 73 29.61 14.46 18.29
C LEU A 73 28.97 15.65 19.02
N ASN A 74 29.24 15.81 20.33
CA ASN A 74 28.61 16.84 21.16
C ASN A 74 28.81 18.25 20.61
N LYS A 75 29.96 18.53 19.98
CA LYS A 75 30.30 19.83 19.41
C LYS A 75 29.45 20.25 18.19
N TYR A 76 28.66 19.33 17.63
CA TYR A 76 27.81 19.57 16.47
C TYR A 76 26.33 19.80 16.84
N ILE A 77 26.01 19.68 18.14
CA ILE A 77 24.66 19.81 18.67
C ILE A 77 24.59 21.11 19.48
N LEU A 78 23.55 21.91 19.27
CA LEU A 78 23.37 23.20 19.95
C LEU A 78 23.16 23.03 21.46
N ASP A 79 22.22 22.15 21.84
CA ASP A 79 21.93 21.80 23.23
C ASP A 79 21.90 20.27 23.37
N LEU A 80 23.00 19.72 23.90
CA LEU A 80 23.14 18.28 24.10
C LEU A 80 22.12 17.71 25.10
N GLN A 81 21.73 18.48 26.12
CA GLN A 81 20.78 18.00 27.13
C GLN A 81 19.38 17.89 26.53
N ALA A 82 18.95 18.91 25.79
CA ALA A 82 17.69 18.87 25.05
C ALA A 82 17.69 17.75 24.01
N PHE A 83 18.75 17.62 23.21
CA PHE A 83 18.88 16.58 22.19
C PHE A 83 18.82 15.16 22.78
N ARG A 84 19.53 14.92 23.89
CA ARG A 84 19.48 13.63 24.61
C ARG A 84 18.07 13.36 25.13
N LYS A 85 17.39 14.38 25.68
CA LYS A 85 16.03 14.24 26.20
C LYS A 85 15.06 13.84 25.09
N ASP A 86 15.06 14.56 23.96
CA ASP A 86 14.16 14.32 22.83
C ASP A 86 14.40 12.94 22.22
N SER A 87 15.66 12.55 22.08
CA SER A 87 16.01 11.24 21.55
C SER A 87 15.64 10.10 22.50
N CYS A 88 15.83 10.27 23.81
CA CYS A 88 15.40 9.29 24.80
C CYS A 88 13.87 9.15 24.82
N GLU A 89 13.13 10.24 24.63
CA GLU A 89 11.65 10.22 24.54
C GLU A 89 11.17 9.47 23.29
N LEU A 90 11.83 9.67 22.14
CA LEU A 90 11.55 8.88 20.93
C LEU A 90 11.79 7.38 21.17
N LEU A 91 12.92 7.03 21.80
CA LEU A 91 13.25 5.65 22.13
C LEU A 91 12.30 5.06 23.17
N SER A 92 11.85 5.83 24.16
CA SER A 92 10.92 5.33 25.19
C SER A 92 9.54 5.05 24.63
N GLN A 93 9.08 5.83 23.65
CA GLN A 93 7.82 5.57 22.95
C GLN A 93 7.90 4.30 22.11
N LEU A 94 9.04 4.06 21.46
CA LEU A 94 9.29 2.82 20.73
C LEU A 94 9.32 1.60 21.67
N ALA A 95 10.03 1.71 22.80
CA ALA A 95 10.08 0.68 23.83
C ALA A 95 8.69 0.36 24.39
N PHE A 96 7.90 1.40 24.66
CA PHE A 96 6.51 1.28 25.09
C PHE A 96 5.66 0.51 24.08
N SER A 97 5.73 0.89 22.79
CA SER A 97 4.94 0.22 21.74
C SER A 97 5.24 -1.28 21.62
N TYR A 98 6.49 -1.67 21.91
CA TYR A 98 6.95 -3.06 21.85
C TYR A 98 6.66 -3.85 23.13
N LEU A 99 6.68 -3.22 24.31
CA LEU A 99 6.64 -3.92 25.60
C LEU A 99 5.29 -3.78 26.34
N ILE A 100 4.41 -2.87 25.92
CA ILE A 100 3.16 -2.56 26.67
C ILE A 100 2.28 -3.79 26.89
N ARG A 101 2.15 -4.68 25.91
CA ARG A 101 1.37 -5.92 26.06
C ARG A 101 2.01 -6.86 27.09
N CYS A 102 3.34 -6.94 27.11
CA CYS A 102 4.09 -7.73 28.08
C CYS A 102 3.95 -7.14 29.49
N PHE A 103 4.07 -5.81 29.64
CA PHE A 103 3.85 -5.14 30.92
C PHE A 103 2.42 -5.35 31.44
N ALA A 104 1.43 -5.22 30.57
CA ALA A 104 0.02 -5.40 30.90
C ALA A 104 -0.32 -6.83 31.36
N GLU A 105 0.37 -7.85 30.83
CA GLU A 105 0.20 -9.23 31.31
C GLU A 105 1.05 -9.55 32.54
N HIS A 106 2.24 -8.97 32.66
CA HIS A 106 3.13 -9.24 33.78
C HIS A 106 2.65 -8.60 35.09
N ILE A 107 2.11 -7.39 35.07
CA ILE A 107 1.57 -6.75 36.29
C ILE A 107 0.47 -7.60 36.96
N LYS A 108 -0.23 -8.43 36.19
CA LYS A 108 -1.31 -9.31 36.68
C LYS A 108 -0.79 -10.52 37.47
N THR A 109 0.51 -10.81 37.44
CA THR A 109 1.12 -11.87 38.25
C THR A 109 1.38 -11.42 39.69
N ILE A 110 1.31 -10.11 39.96
CA ILE A 110 1.54 -9.54 41.30
C ILE A 110 0.34 -9.84 42.20
N PRO A 111 0.54 -10.43 43.39
CA PRO A 111 -0.54 -10.74 44.31
C PRO A 111 -1.34 -9.48 44.72
N GLY A 112 -2.67 -9.58 44.76
CA GLY A 112 -3.58 -8.46 45.07
C GLY A 112 -3.56 -7.93 46.50
N HIS A 113 -2.53 -8.23 47.30
CA HIS A 113 -2.41 -7.78 48.69
C HIS A 113 -1.78 -6.38 48.84
N TYR A 114 -1.37 -5.73 47.73
CA TYR A 114 -0.64 -4.45 47.72
C TYR A 114 -1.52 -3.19 47.53
N GLY A 115 -2.71 -3.14 48.12
CA GLY A 115 -3.55 -1.92 48.10
C GLY A 115 -4.39 -1.76 46.84
N SER A 116 -4.66 -0.52 46.42
CA SER A 116 -5.50 -0.24 45.24
C SER A 116 -4.81 -0.63 43.94
N PRO A 117 -5.53 -0.82 42.81
CA PRO A 117 -4.92 -1.12 41.51
C PRO A 117 -3.83 -0.12 41.06
N GLY A 118 -3.94 1.15 41.49
CA GLY A 118 -2.91 2.18 41.23
C GLY A 118 -1.68 2.02 42.13
N ASP A 119 -1.84 1.50 43.35
CA ASP A 119 -0.72 1.21 44.25
C ASP A 119 0.08 0.01 43.75
N ILE A 120 -0.61 -1.03 43.27
CA ILE A 120 0.01 -2.19 42.61
C ILE A 120 0.82 -1.73 41.40
N TYR A 121 0.27 -0.81 40.60
CA TYR A 121 0.97 -0.24 39.45
C TYR A 121 2.28 0.48 39.85
N LYS A 122 2.23 1.36 40.86
CA LYS A 122 3.43 2.06 41.35
C LYS A 122 4.47 1.10 41.93
N TYR A 123 4.03 0.10 42.71
CA TYR A 123 4.90 -0.94 43.23
C TYR A 123 5.59 -1.71 42.10
N TYR A 124 4.81 -2.13 41.10
CA TYR A 124 5.33 -2.88 39.97
C TYR A 124 6.35 -2.08 39.15
N THR A 125 6.05 -0.83 38.81
CA THR A 125 6.96 0.01 38.04
C THR A 125 8.25 0.27 38.81
N HIS A 126 8.15 0.53 40.11
CA HIS A 126 9.32 0.66 40.98
C HIS A 126 10.16 -0.63 40.98
N GLU A 127 9.54 -1.80 41.15
CA GLU A 127 10.24 -3.08 41.19
C GLU A 127 10.88 -3.46 39.85
N LEU A 128 10.23 -3.16 38.72
CA LEU A 128 10.84 -3.31 37.40
C LEU A 128 12.16 -2.54 37.30
N MET A 129 12.14 -1.28 37.76
CA MET A 129 13.28 -0.38 37.65
C MET A 129 14.39 -0.73 38.66
N SER A 130 14.03 -1.00 39.93
CA SER A 130 14.97 -1.32 41.00
C SER A 130 15.70 -2.65 40.77
N SER A 131 15.00 -3.64 40.20
CA SER A 131 15.57 -4.95 39.84
C SER A 131 16.34 -4.94 38.51
N GLY A 132 16.35 -3.82 37.79
CA GLY A 132 16.95 -3.71 36.47
C GLY A 132 16.26 -4.57 35.41
N PHE A 133 14.96 -4.83 35.58
CA PHE A 133 14.13 -5.70 34.73
C PHE A 133 14.54 -7.17 34.71
N ARG A 134 15.24 -7.68 35.73
CA ARG A 134 15.80 -9.06 35.70
C ARG A 134 14.75 -10.16 35.49
N GLU A 135 13.66 -10.14 36.26
CA GLU A 135 12.59 -11.14 36.12
C GLU A 135 11.80 -10.95 34.82
N PHE A 136 11.49 -9.70 34.49
CA PHE A 136 10.75 -9.35 33.27
C PHE A 136 11.51 -9.76 31.99
N SER A 137 12.79 -9.42 31.90
CA SER A 137 13.65 -9.77 30.76
C SER A 137 13.86 -11.27 30.61
N SER A 138 13.88 -12.01 31.73
CA SER A 138 13.94 -13.49 31.69
C SER A 138 12.62 -14.10 31.21
N THR A 139 11.49 -13.56 31.68
CA THR A 139 10.15 -14.06 31.31
C THR A 139 9.82 -13.75 29.86
N TYR A 140 10.07 -12.51 29.40
CA TYR A 140 9.75 -12.02 28.07
C TYR A 140 11.01 -11.85 27.21
N ALA A 141 11.91 -12.84 27.24
CA ALA A 141 13.24 -12.77 26.62
C ALA A 141 13.22 -12.43 25.13
N VAL A 142 12.24 -12.92 24.37
CA VAL A 142 12.13 -12.67 22.92
C VAL A 142 11.84 -11.20 22.66
N ALA A 143 10.82 -10.62 23.32
CA ALA A 143 10.48 -9.21 23.16
C ALA A 143 11.55 -8.30 23.75
N TRP A 144 12.13 -8.66 24.89
CA TRP A 144 13.22 -7.91 25.50
C TRP A 144 14.42 -7.79 24.56
N GLY A 145 14.89 -8.91 24.01
CA GLY A 145 16.03 -8.93 23.09
C GLY A 145 15.75 -8.16 21.80
N ARG A 146 14.56 -8.35 21.20
CA ARG A 146 14.17 -7.65 19.98
C ARG A 146 13.96 -6.15 20.19
N CYS A 147 13.35 -5.75 21.30
CA CYS A 147 13.18 -4.34 21.68
C CYS A 147 14.54 -3.65 21.86
N ASN A 148 15.47 -4.25 22.63
CA ASN A 148 16.81 -3.68 22.81
C ASN A 148 17.57 -3.55 21.50
N ASN A 149 17.50 -4.58 20.63
CA ASN A 149 18.13 -4.50 19.31
C ASN A 149 17.55 -3.37 18.46
N LEU A 150 16.22 -3.24 18.43
CA LEU A 150 15.52 -2.17 17.71
C LEU A 150 15.91 -0.78 18.21
N LEU A 151 15.94 -0.57 19.53
CA LEU A 151 16.34 0.70 20.14
C LEU A 151 17.79 1.03 19.83
N LYS A 152 18.69 0.04 19.91
CA LYS A 152 20.11 0.21 19.58
C LYS A 152 20.32 0.57 18.13
N ASN A 153 19.60 -0.08 17.23
CA ASN A 153 19.56 0.21 15.80
C ASN A 153 19.07 1.64 15.52
N LYS A 154 17.94 2.03 16.11
CA LYS A 154 17.41 3.40 15.99
C LYS A 154 18.40 4.45 16.50
N MET A 155 19.09 4.14 17.60
CA MET A 155 20.07 5.04 18.17
C MET A 155 21.34 5.16 17.31
N ASN A 156 21.80 4.05 16.73
CA ASN A 156 22.88 4.08 15.74
C ASN A 156 22.48 4.93 14.53
N ALA A 157 21.24 4.83 14.05
CA ALA A 157 20.75 5.65 12.94
C ALA A 157 20.77 7.16 13.26
N ILE A 158 20.37 7.58 14.47
CA ILE A 158 20.48 8.98 14.91
C ILE A 158 21.95 9.44 14.93
N LYS A 159 22.83 8.62 15.49
CA LYS A 159 24.28 8.89 15.52
C LYS A 159 24.86 9.01 14.11
N ASP A 160 24.50 8.09 13.22
CA ASP A 160 24.94 8.09 11.83
C ASP A 160 24.40 9.32 11.08
N ALA A 161 23.16 9.73 11.34
CA ALA A 161 22.60 10.96 10.77
C ALA A 161 23.43 12.20 11.14
N VAL A 162 23.86 12.32 12.40
CA VAL A 162 24.75 13.41 12.84
C VAL A 162 26.09 13.33 12.09
N ARG A 163 26.71 12.14 12.03
CA ARG A 163 27.99 11.93 11.34
C ARG A 163 27.90 12.31 9.86
N LEU A 164 26.92 11.76 9.13
CA LEU A 164 26.72 12.00 7.71
C LEU A 164 26.44 13.48 7.41
N THR A 165 25.69 14.15 8.29
CA THR A 165 25.46 15.61 8.17
C THR A 165 26.75 16.40 8.32
N GLN A 166 27.69 15.96 9.17
CA GLN A 166 28.98 16.63 9.31
C GLN A 166 29.94 16.33 8.16
N GLU A 167 29.91 15.10 7.63
CA GLU A 167 30.74 14.68 6.50
C GLU A 167 30.50 15.55 5.26
N HIS A 168 29.24 15.95 5.03
CA HIS A 168 28.77 16.57 3.77
C HIS A 168 28.35 18.04 3.93
N ARG A 169 28.94 18.76 4.88
CA ARG A 169 28.54 20.15 5.19
C ARG A 169 28.71 21.11 4.03
N SER A 170 29.76 20.94 3.22
CA SER A 170 30.04 21.83 2.08
C SER A 170 28.96 21.72 1.01
N GLU A 171 28.48 20.50 0.76
CA GLU A 171 27.41 20.22 -0.20
C GLU A 171 26.06 20.70 0.34
N LEU A 172 25.80 20.54 1.65
CA LEU A 172 24.60 21.09 2.29
C LEU A 172 24.55 22.63 2.23
N GLU A 173 25.71 23.30 2.36
CA GLU A 173 25.80 24.74 2.21
C GLU A 173 25.54 25.17 0.76
N ALA A 174 26.14 24.48 -0.21
CA ALA A 174 26.00 24.80 -1.63
C ALA A 174 24.58 24.56 -2.17
N GLU A 175 23.91 23.48 -1.76
CA GLU A 175 22.61 23.07 -2.35
C GLU A 175 21.40 23.58 -1.55
N PHE A 176 21.52 23.64 -0.22
CA PHE A 176 20.40 23.99 0.68
C PHE A 176 20.61 25.29 1.46
N ASP A 177 21.70 26.00 1.21
CA ASP A 177 22.04 27.27 1.85
C ASP A 177 22.19 27.13 3.38
N ILE A 178 22.62 25.96 3.87
CA ILE A 178 22.80 25.67 5.30
C ILE A 178 24.27 25.87 5.66
N SER A 179 24.57 26.92 6.42
CA SER A 179 25.96 27.26 6.75
C SER A 179 26.71 26.09 7.39
N HIS A 180 27.98 25.92 7.00
CA HIS A 180 28.88 24.90 7.54
C HIS A 180 29.00 24.94 9.07
N ALA A 181 28.92 26.15 9.66
CA ALA A 181 29.03 26.36 11.11
C ALA A 181 27.73 26.06 11.88
N SER A 182 26.60 25.92 11.18
CA SER A 182 25.27 25.84 11.78
C SER A 182 25.10 24.56 12.61
N LEU A 183 24.85 24.69 13.91
CA LEU A 183 24.66 23.55 14.81
C LEU A 183 23.30 22.88 14.61
N ILE A 184 23.24 21.57 14.88
CA ILE A 184 21.99 20.79 14.84
C ILE A 184 21.21 21.07 16.14
N VAL A 185 19.93 21.41 16.00
CA VAL A 185 19.02 21.65 17.12
C VAL A 185 18.27 20.37 17.48
N SER A 186 17.67 19.73 16.48
CA SER A 186 16.85 18.55 16.68
C SER A 186 16.80 17.67 15.44
N MET A 187 16.46 16.40 15.67
CA MET A 187 16.20 15.44 14.61
C MET A 187 14.86 14.78 14.86
N LYS A 188 14.01 14.74 13.82
CA LYS A 188 12.75 14.02 13.85
C LYS A 188 12.80 12.90 12.81
N ALA A 189 12.82 11.66 13.28
CA ALA A 189 12.69 10.51 12.40
C ALA A 189 11.20 10.22 12.15
N ASP A 190 10.83 10.00 10.89
CA ASP A 190 9.46 9.74 10.46
C ASP A 190 9.42 8.59 9.43
N GLY A 191 8.27 7.93 9.32
CA GLY A 191 8.04 6.80 8.41
C GLY A 191 8.52 5.43 8.90
N ASP A 192 8.40 4.44 8.00
CA ASP A 192 8.78 3.05 8.24
C ASP A 192 10.28 2.90 8.52
N THR A 193 10.60 1.90 9.35
CA THR A 193 12.00 1.51 9.59
C THR A 193 12.44 0.42 8.63
N HIS A 194 13.63 0.60 8.08
CA HIS A 194 14.30 -0.31 7.16
C HIS A 194 15.79 -0.40 7.52
N ASN A 195 16.47 -1.44 7.02
CA ASN A 195 17.93 -1.58 7.06
C ASN A 195 18.53 -1.31 8.46
N ASN A 196 18.07 -2.05 9.46
CA ASN A 196 18.45 -1.92 10.87
C ASN A 196 17.98 -0.61 11.50
N GLY A 197 16.66 -0.37 11.51
CA GLY A 197 16.04 0.71 12.28
C GLY A 197 16.21 2.12 11.68
N SER A 198 16.77 2.24 10.48
CA SER A 198 16.94 3.50 9.78
C SER A 198 15.61 4.00 9.24
N ALA A 199 15.35 5.31 9.37
CA ALA A 199 14.16 5.96 8.86
C ALA A 199 14.50 7.35 8.32
N VAL A 200 13.61 7.91 7.51
CA VAL A 200 13.74 9.28 7.01
C VAL A 200 13.84 10.23 8.20
N THR A 201 14.86 11.11 8.20
CA THR A 201 15.17 11.99 9.32
C THR A 201 15.18 13.44 8.88
N ILE A 202 14.31 14.25 9.47
CA ILE A 202 14.31 15.71 9.30
C ILE A 202 15.29 16.28 10.31
N ILE A 203 16.28 17.02 9.83
CA ILE A 203 17.33 17.65 10.63
C ILE A 203 17.07 19.15 10.65
N THR A 204 16.90 19.71 11.85
CA THR A 204 16.68 21.15 12.05
C THR A 204 17.96 21.78 12.57
N PHE A 205 18.38 22.88 11.94
CA PHE A 205 19.59 23.62 12.31
C PHE A 205 19.26 24.90 13.09
N GLU A 206 20.24 25.47 13.79
CA GLU A 206 20.05 26.67 14.62
C GLU A 206 19.60 27.89 13.82
N CYS A 207 19.91 27.94 12.52
CA CYS A 207 19.43 28.97 11.60
C CYS A 207 17.96 28.80 11.18
N GLY A 208 17.24 27.81 11.73
CA GLY A 208 15.84 27.50 11.41
C GLY A 208 15.63 26.68 10.13
N LYS A 209 16.67 26.54 9.29
CA LYS A 209 16.61 25.72 8.07
C LYS A 209 16.55 24.23 8.41
N LYS A 210 15.97 23.46 7.49
CA LYS A 210 15.76 22.02 7.62
C LYS A 210 16.22 21.30 6.37
N VAL A 211 16.73 20.08 6.54
CA VAL A 211 17.02 19.14 5.46
C VAL A 211 16.44 17.77 5.81
N VAL A 212 16.10 16.98 4.80
CA VAL A 212 15.63 15.61 4.99
C VAL A 212 16.76 14.65 4.60
N LEU A 213 17.27 13.89 5.56
CA LEU A 213 18.17 12.77 5.32
C LEU A 213 17.35 11.51 5.09
N LYS A 214 17.57 10.86 3.94
CA LYS A 214 16.97 9.56 3.62
C LYS A 214 18.05 8.48 3.67
N PRO A 215 17.94 7.48 4.56
CA PRO A 215 18.93 6.41 4.72
C PRO A 215 18.76 5.30 3.67
N ARG A 216 18.45 5.70 2.44
CA ARG A 216 18.28 4.86 1.26
C ARG A 216 18.65 5.70 0.03
N SER A 217 18.82 5.05 -1.11
CA SER A 217 19.16 5.75 -2.36
C SER A 217 18.16 6.87 -2.65
N VAL A 218 18.64 8.08 -2.97
CA VAL A 218 17.79 9.19 -3.46
C VAL A 218 17.97 9.40 -4.97
N SER A 219 18.59 8.42 -5.65
CA SER A 219 18.83 8.46 -7.09
C SER A 219 17.55 8.57 -7.91
N GLY A 220 16.41 8.06 -7.40
CA GLY A 220 15.10 8.24 -8.01
C GLY A 220 14.65 9.71 -8.02
N GLU A 221 14.77 10.40 -6.89
CA GLU A 221 14.46 11.84 -6.79
C GLU A 221 15.41 12.69 -7.63
N LEU A 222 16.71 12.41 -7.60
CA LEU A 222 17.71 13.14 -8.39
C LEU A 222 17.46 12.95 -9.90
N ALA A 223 17.19 11.72 -10.34
CA ALA A 223 16.88 11.44 -11.73
C ALA A 223 15.57 12.09 -12.19
N TYR A 224 14.56 12.14 -11.32
CA TYR A 224 13.34 12.87 -11.60
C TYR A 224 13.58 14.38 -11.71
N ALA A 225 14.41 14.97 -10.83
CA ALA A 225 14.77 16.39 -10.93
C ALA A 225 15.46 16.71 -12.26
N ASN A 226 16.40 15.85 -12.69
CA ASN A 226 17.06 15.97 -14.00
C ASN A 226 16.06 15.83 -15.16
N LEU A 227 15.13 14.87 -15.08
CA LEU A 227 14.08 14.71 -16.08
C LEU A 227 13.20 15.95 -16.16
N VAL A 228 12.67 16.43 -15.02
CA VAL A 228 11.81 17.61 -14.95
C VAL A 228 12.52 18.85 -15.49
N HIS A 229 13.82 19.01 -15.22
CA HIS A 229 14.62 20.08 -15.81
C HIS A 229 14.60 20.05 -17.35
N GLU A 230 14.83 18.88 -17.95
CA GLU A 230 14.78 18.72 -19.42
C GLU A 230 13.35 18.93 -19.95
N LEU A 231 12.33 18.35 -19.31
CA LEU A 231 10.93 18.49 -19.74
C LEU A 231 10.48 19.95 -19.72
N ASN A 232 10.81 20.69 -18.66
CA ASN A 232 10.46 22.10 -18.49
C ASN A 232 11.04 23.03 -19.57
N SER A 233 11.97 22.56 -20.40
CA SER A 233 12.45 23.30 -21.58
C SER A 233 11.46 23.28 -22.76
N PHE A 234 10.48 22.37 -22.76
CA PHE A 234 9.53 22.22 -23.87
C PHE A 234 8.08 21.93 -23.45
N ILE A 235 7.80 21.83 -22.15
CA ILE A 235 6.43 21.76 -21.63
C ILE A 235 6.03 23.07 -20.94
N HIS A 236 4.74 23.36 -20.97
CA HIS A 236 4.10 24.35 -20.10
C HIS A 236 2.72 23.83 -19.66
N PRO A 237 2.27 24.12 -18.42
CA PRO A 237 3.04 24.71 -17.31
C PRO A 237 4.20 23.81 -16.83
N LYS A 238 5.14 24.39 -16.08
CA LYS A 238 6.31 23.67 -15.57
C LYS A 238 5.93 22.69 -14.46
N MET A 239 6.68 21.61 -14.34
CA MET A 239 6.58 20.64 -13.24
C MET A 239 7.64 20.95 -12.18
N LEU A 240 7.35 20.52 -10.94
CA LEU A 240 8.21 20.74 -9.77
C LEU A 240 9.06 19.51 -9.45
N SER A 241 10.21 19.73 -8.81
CA SER A 241 11.08 18.69 -8.28
C SER A 241 11.80 19.18 -7.01
N LEU A 242 12.25 18.25 -6.18
CA LEU A 242 13.10 18.55 -5.03
C LEU A 242 14.52 18.91 -5.46
N ARG A 243 15.23 19.64 -4.59
CA ARG A 243 16.70 19.68 -4.59
C ARG A 243 17.23 18.44 -3.88
N VAL A 244 18.26 17.81 -4.43
CA VAL A 244 18.70 16.46 -4.02
C VAL A 244 20.21 16.33 -4.08
N ILE A 245 20.79 15.70 -3.05
CA ILE A 245 22.19 15.27 -3.01
C ILE A 245 22.20 13.75 -2.81
N ASP A 246 22.69 13.01 -3.81
CA ASP A 246 22.75 11.54 -3.78
C ASP A 246 24.15 11.01 -3.45
N TYR A 247 24.22 10.12 -2.47
CA TYR A 247 25.45 9.39 -2.08
C TYR A 247 25.31 7.88 -2.31
N GLY A 248 24.39 7.47 -3.18
CA GLY A 248 24.19 6.09 -3.62
C GLY A 248 23.28 5.28 -2.68
N ASN A 249 23.70 5.06 -1.43
CA ASN A 249 22.92 4.29 -0.45
C ASN A 249 22.17 5.16 0.58
N TYR A 250 22.41 6.47 0.57
CA TYR A 250 21.69 7.48 1.34
C TYR A 250 21.75 8.81 0.57
N GLY A 251 20.99 9.80 1.01
CA GLY A 251 21.10 11.15 0.46
C GLY A 251 20.24 12.18 1.18
N PHE A 252 20.36 13.43 0.74
CA PHE A 252 19.66 14.57 1.32
C PHE A 252 18.69 15.16 0.31
N THR A 253 17.51 15.57 0.77
CA THR A 253 16.55 16.34 -0.04
C THR A 253 16.16 17.62 0.68
N SER A 254 15.77 18.64 -0.09
CA SER A 254 15.21 19.87 0.48
C SER A 254 13.98 19.57 1.32
N PHE A 255 13.87 20.20 2.49
CA PHE A 255 12.63 20.21 3.26
C PHE A 255 11.70 21.31 2.74
N ILE A 256 10.43 20.97 2.51
CA ILE A 256 9.40 21.89 2.03
C ILE A 256 8.29 21.95 3.07
N GLU A 257 7.93 23.17 3.49
CA GLU A 257 6.78 23.38 4.38
C GLU A 257 5.50 23.32 3.56
N SER A 258 4.58 22.43 3.97
CA SER A 258 3.27 22.31 3.35
C SER A 258 2.41 23.50 3.78
N GLU A 259 2.19 24.44 2.86
CA GLU A 259 1.18 25.49 3.05
C GLU A 259 -0.13 25.01 2.43
N ASN A 260 -1.16 24.79 3.25
CA ASN A 260 -2.48 24.35 2.79
C ASN A 260 -3.21 25.48 2.05
N LYS A 261 -2.79 25.81 0.84
CA LYS A 261 -3.44 26.81 -0.02
C LYS A 261 -3.49 26.30 -1.46
N GLU A 262 -4.72 25.99 -1.86
CA GLU A 262 -5.17 25.63 -3.22
C GLU A 262 -4.58 24.34 -3.84
N CYS A 263 -5.44 23.34 -3.98
CA CYS A 263 -5.12 22.12 -4.74
C CYS A 263 -5.25 22.38 -6.25
N ASP A 264 -4.14 22.63 -6.94
CA ASP A 264 -4.12 22.69 -8.41
C ASP A 264 -4.31 21.28 -9.01
N MET A 265 -5.58 20.93 -9.26
CA MET A 265 -5.96 19.63 -9.82
C MET A 265 -5.51 19.45 -11.26
N PHE A 266 -5.34 20.54 -12.03
CA PHE A 266 -4.81 20.46 -13.38
C PHE A 266 -3.35 20.01 -13.37
N GLN A 267 -2.51 20.62 -12.53
CA GLN A 267 -1.11 20.20 -12.36
C GLN A 267 -1.01 18.80 -11.75
N ALA A 268 -1.94 18.39 -10.89
CA ALA A 268 -2.00 17.00 -10.41
C ALA A 268 -2.36 16.00 -11.52
N GLY A 269 -3.20 16.39 -12.48
CA GLY A 269 -3.46 15.59 -13.69
C GLY A 269 -2.20 15.39 -14.52
N ARG A 270 -1.40 16.46 -14.69
CA ARG A 270 -0.09 16.39 -15.35
C ARG A 270 0.88 15.47 -14.60
N LEU A 271 0.95 15.58 -13.27
CA LEU A 271 1.75 14.69 -12.44
C LEU A 271 1.31 13.23 -12.56
N ALA A 272 0.00 12.95 -12.52
CA ALA A 272 -0.55 11.61 -12.70
C ALA A 272 -0.18 11.00 -14.06
N CYS A 273 -0.15 11.81 -15.12
CA CYS A 273 0.28 11.40 -16.45
C CYS A 273 1.77 11.02 -16.48
N LEU A 274 2.63 11.83 -15.86
CA LEU A 274 4.05 11.51 -15.77
C LEU A 274 4.28 10.23 -14.94
N MET A 275 3.62 10.09 -13.80
CA MET A 275 3.68 8.88 -12.96
C MET A 275 3.20 7.64 -13.71
N TYR A 276 2.16 7.77 -14.55
CA TYR A 276 1.74 6.71 -15.46
C TYR A 276 2.87 6.35 -16.44
N PHE A 277 3.47 7.30 -17.15
CA PHE A 277 4.55 6.98 -18.12
C PHE A 277 5.75 6.29 -17.46
N LEU A 278 6.09 6.70 -16.24
CA LEU A 278 7.23 6.16 -15.50
C LEU A 278 6.91 4.86 -14.75
N ASN A 279 5.72 4.25 -14.93
CA ASN A 279 5.27 3.08 -14.17
C ASN A 279 5.51 3.25 -12.66
N ALA A 280 5.22 4.45 -12.13
CA ALA A 280 5.29 4.70 -10.71
C ALA A 280 4.21 3.89 -9.97
N THR A 281 4.49 3.56 -8.72
CA THR A 281 3.48 3.04 -7.79
C THR A 281 3.66 3.71 -6.43
N ASP A 282 2.71 3.53 -5.51
CA ASP A 282 2.79 4.06 -4.15
C ASP A 282 2.84 5.60 -4.05
N MET A 283 2.29 6.33 -5.03
CA MET A 283 2.21 7.81 -5.04
C MET A 283 0.99 8.34 -4.28
N HIS A 284 0.79 7.88 -3.04
CA HIS A 284 -0.30 8.29 -2.17
C HIS A 284 -0.05 9.66 -1.51
N CYS A 285 -1.02 10.18 -0.75
CA CYS A 285 -0.97 11.58 -0.29
C CYS A 285 0.21 11.94 0.63
N SER A 286 0.89 10.97 1.25
CA SER A 286 2.08 11.26 2.08
C SER A 286 3.36 11.37 1.26
N ASN A 287 3.32 10.97 -0.01
CA ASN A 287 4.49 10.95 -0.90
C ASN A 287 4.46 12.12 -1.91
N ILE A 288 3.40 12.94 -1.91
CA ILE A 288 3.25 14.14 -2.72
C ILE A 288 2.70 15.27 -1.83
N LEU A 289 3.34 16.43 -1.86
CA LEU A 289 2.90 17.63 -1.15
C LEU A 289 2.15 18.58 -2.08
N TRP A 290 1.12 19.23 -1.56
CA TRP A 290 0.57 20.43 -2.18
C TRP A 290 1.46 21.63 -1.86
N THR A 291 1.81 22.41 -2.88
CA THR A 291 2.54 23.66 -2.75
C THR A 291 1.83 24.75 -3.55
N ASN A 292 2.15 26.02 -3.28
CA ASN A 292 1.59 27.16 -4.02
C ASN A 292 1.91 27.11 -5.53
N GLU A 293 2.93 26.36 -5.97
CA GLU A 293 3.31 26.19 -7.39
C GLU A 293 2.74 24.91 -8.02
N GLY A 294 2.01 24.10 -7.24
CA GLY A 294 1.43 22.81 -7.65
C GLY A 294 1.92 21.62 -6.83
N PRO A 295 1.62 20.39 -7.29
CA PRO A 295 1.95 19.17 -6.57
C PRO A 295 3.45 18.83 -6.72
N LEU A 296 4.09 18.53 -5.59
CA LEU A 296 5.51 18.20 -5.51
C LEU A 296 5.67 16.76 -4.99
N PRO A 297 6.10 15.80 -5.83
CA PRO A 297 6.43 14.46 -5.33
C PRO A 297 7.69 14.53 -4.46
N ILE A 298 7.59 13.97 -3.26
CA ILE A 298 8.67 13.99 -2.27
C ILE A 298 9.30 12.62 -2.02
N ASP A 299 8.63 11.53 -2.41
CA ASP A 299 9.21 10.19 -2.40
C ASP A 299 9.05 9.54 -3.78
N LEU A 300 10.17 9.22 -4.42
CA LEU A 300 10.24 8.72 -5.79
C LEU A 300 11.05 7.44 -5.90
N GLU A 301 11.19 6.70 -4.80
CA GLU A 301 11.93 5.44 -4.80
C GLU A 301 11.19 4.32 -5.57
N THR A 302 9.90 4.46 -5.83
CA THR A 302 9.04 3.45 -6.48
C THR A 302 8.73 3.74 -7.95
N LEU A 303 9.52 4.60 -8.61
CA LEU A 303 9.44 4.77 -10.07
C LEU A 303 9.84 3.48 -10.79
N PHE A 304 9.30 3.26 -11.99
CA PHE A 304 9.53 2.10 -12.84
C PHE A 304 9.36 0.74 -12.14
N HIS A 305 8.35 0.63 -11.28
CA HIS A 305 8.13 -0.57 -10.49
C HIS A 305 7.80 -1.78 -11.40
N PRO A 306 8.58 -2.87 -11.34
CA PRO A 306 8.35 -4.05 -12.15
C PRO A 306 7.23 -4.93 -11.57
N PRO A 307 6.59 -5.77 -12.40
CA PRO A 307 5.57 -6.71 -11.91
C PRO A 307 6.06 -7.57 -10.73
N ARG A 308 5.11 -7.97 -9.87
CA ARG A 308 5.42 -8.84 -8.74
C ARG A 308 6.06 -10.15 -9.23
N VAL A 309 7.18 -10.55 -8.61
CA VAL A 309 7.84 -11.82 -8.89
C VAL A 309 6.94 -12.94 -8.40
N ARG A 310 6.53 -13.82 -9.31
CA ARG A 310 5.71 -14.98 -9.01
C ARG A 310 6.37 -16.27 -9.50
N LYS A 311 6.28 -17.34 -8.72
CA LYS A 311 6.58 -18.72 -9.11
C LYS A 311 5.30 -19.47 -9.51
N GLY A 312 5.47 -20.49 -10.35
CA GLY A 312 4.37 -21.30 -10.87
C GLY A 312 3.92 -20.87 -12.26
N ILE A 313 2.60 -20.75 -12.46
CA ILE A 313 2.01 -20.42 -13.76
C ILE A 313 2.34 -18.96 -14.11
N PRO A 314 2.92 -18.68 -15.29
CA PRO A 314 3.22 -17.31 -15.70
C PRO A 314 1.94 -16.50 -15.90
N GLU A 315 1.96 -15.25 -15.44
CA GLU A 315 0.88 -14.29 -15.66
C GLU A 315 0.74 -13.96 -17.15
N SER A 316 -0.50 -13.73 -17.60
CA SER A 316 -0.76 -13.33 -18.98
C SER A 316 -0.07 -12.00 -19.30
N LYS A 317 0.50 -11.92 -20.51
CA LYS A 317 1.00 -10.64 -21.07
C LYS A 317 -0.12 -9.62 -21.29
N LYS A 318 -1.38 -10.06 -21.42
CA LYS A 318 -2.59 -9.23 -21.55
C LYS A 318 -3.45 -9.26 -20.28
N SER A 319 -2.85 -9.51 -19.12
CA SER A 319 -3.61 -9.58 -17.87
C SER A 319 -4.30 -8.27 -17.55
N ALA A 320 -5.59 -8.35 -17.20
CA ALA A 320 -6.38 -7.23 -16.67
C ALA A 320 -5.76 -6.65 -15.39
N TYR A 321 -5.22 -7.51 -14.53
CA TYR A 321 -4.59 -7.08 -13.27
C TYR A 321 -3.32 -6.28 -13.54
N ARG A 322 -2.42 -6.80 -14.39
CA ARG A 322 -1.22 -6.07 -14.83
C ARG A 322 -1.58 -4.75 -15.53
N ALA A 323 -2.61 -4.75 -16.36
CA ALA A 323 -3.08 -3.54 -17.03
C ALA A 323 -3.62 -2.50 -16.05
N LEU A 324 -4.29 -2.91 -14.97
CA LEU A 324 -4.72 -2.02 -13.89
C LEU A 324 -3.53 -1.53 -13.04
N GLU A 325 -2.63 -2.44 -12.65
CA GLU A 325 -1.43 -2.15 -11.84
C GLU A 325 -0.50 -1.15 -12.54
N THR A 326 -0.42 -1.16 -13.88
CA THR A 326 0.42 -0.25 -14.69
C THR A 326 -0.35 0.94 -15.29
N SER A 327 -1.61 1.12 -14.90
CA SER A 327 -2.46 2.25 -15.30
C SER A 327 -2.23 3.47 -14.40
N VAL A 328 -2.83 4.60 -14.76
CA VAL A 328 -2.88 5.80 -13.91
C VAL A 328 -3.46 5.50 -12.52
N TYR A 329 -4.41 4.56 -12.42
CA TYR A 329 -4.98 4.15 -11.13
C TYR A 329 -3.97 3.41 -10.25
N GLY A 330 -3.10 2.58 -10.84
CA GLY A 330 -2.05 1.84 -10.14
C GLY A 330 -0.93 2.72 -9.58
N THR A 331 -0.84 3.98 -10.02
CA THR A 331 0.19 4.92 -9.53
C THR A 331 0.00 5.31 -8.08
N GLY A 332 -1.23 5.37 -7.56
CA GLY A 332 -1.55 5.90 -6.23
C GLY A 332 -1.98 7.38 -6.21
N VAL A 333 -1.84 8.11 -7.32
CA VAL A 333 -2.15 9.55 -7.37
C VAL A 333 -3.67 9.81 -7.27
N LEU A 334 -4.47 8.99 -7.96
CA LEU A 334 -5.92 9.09 -8.00
C LEU A 334 -6.57 8.66 -6.67
N PRO A 335 -7.85 9.01 -6.42
CA PRO A 335 -8.58 8.56 -5.24
C PRO A 335 -8.58 7.03 -5.12
N ILE A 336 -8.26 6.52 -3.92
CA ILE A 336 -8.24 5.09 -3.62
C ILE A 336 -8.98 4.85 -2.31
N ILE A 337 -10.21 4.36 -2.42
CA ILE A 337 -11.04 4.01 -1.26
C ILE A 337 -10.53 2.68 -0.67
N LEU A 338 -9.90 2.72 0.49
CA LEU A 338 -9.59 1.54 1.30
C LEU A 338 -10.75 1.26 2.25
N SER A 339 -11.36 0.08 2.15
CA SER A 339 -12.41 -0.40 3.07
C SER A 339 -12.01 -1.75 3.68
N SER A 340 -12.55 -2.06 4.86
CA SER A 340 -12.30 -3.32 5.56
C SER A 340 -13.54 -4.21 5.57
N LYS A 341 -13.37 -5.51 5.27
CA LYS A 341 -14.47 -6.50 5.28
C LYS A 341 -15.23 -6.60 6.61
N THR A 342 -14.62 -6.18 7.72
CA THR A 342 -15.19 -6.32 9.08
C THR A 342 -15.64 -4.99 9.71
N ASN A 343 -15.36 -3.85 9.07
CA ASN A 343 -15.67 -2.52 9.60
C ASN A 343 -16.46 -1.71 8.57
N SER A 344 -17.38 -0.88 9.04
CA SER A 344 -18.23 -0.01 8.20
C SER A 344 -17.54 1.27 7.70
N GLY A 345 -16.20 1.35 7.78
CA GLY A 345 -15.42 2.55 7.46
C GLY A 345 -14.60 2.38 6.19
N SER A 346 -14.43 3.48 5.44
CA SER A 346 -13.54 3.55 4.28
C SER A 346 -12.69 4.83 4.32
N VAL A 347 -11.49 4.84 3.75
CA VAL A 347 -10.63 6.03 3.69
C VAL A 347 -10.04 6.19 2.30
N ASP A 348 -10.05 7.41 1.80
CA ASP A 348 -9.39 7.76 0.56
C ASP A 348 -7.89 8.00 0.80
N VAL A 349 -7.05 7.08 0.33
CA VAL A 349 -5.60 7.20 0.47
C VAL A 349 -4.92 7.89 -0.71
N GLY A 350 -5.65 8.15 -1.80
CA GLY A 350 -5.13 8.81 -3.00
C GLY A 350 -4.64 10.23 -2.74
N PHE A 351 -3.67 10.71 -3.51
CA PHE A 351 -3.17 12.09 -3.38
C PHE A 351 -4.25 13.13 -3.74
N THR A 352 -4.99 12.92 -4.83
CA THR A 352 -6.07 13.81 -5.27
C THR A 352 -7.40 13.50 -4.59
N GLY A 353 -7.36 12.67 -3.54
CA GLY A 353 -8.51 12.36 -2.70
C GLY A 353 -9.01 13.57 -1.93
N THR A 354 -10.22 13.47 -1.39
CA THR A 354 -10.70 14.45 -0.40
C THR A 354 -10.59 13.80 0.97
N ARG A 355 -9.72 14.35 1.81
CA ARG A 355 -9.59 13.94 3.19
C ARG A 355 -10.15 15.04 4.08
N ASP A 356 -11.01 14.66 5.02
CA ASP A 356 -11.24 15.49 6.20
C ASP A 356 -10.04 15.34 7.15
N GLU A 357 -9.74 16.37 7.93
CA GLU A 357 -8.65 16.38 8.93
C GLU A 357 -8.83 15.26 9.98
N ASN A 358 -10.06 14.74 10.11
CA ASN A 358 -10.45 13.64 10.98
C ASN A 358 -10.40 12.24 10.33
N SER A 359 -9.88 12.12 9.10
CA SER A 359 -9.83 10.84 8.37
C SER A 359 -8.81 9.87 9.00
N GLU A 360 -9.26 9.06 9.96
CA GLU A 360 -8.41 8.02 10.56
C GLU A 360 -8.33 6.76 9.66
N ILE A 361 -7.18 6.06 9.63
CA ILE A 361 -6.91 4.90 8.76
C ILE A 361 -7.76 3.66 9.18
N PRO A 362 -8.42 2.90 8.29
CA PRO A 362 -9.46 1.90 8.66
C PRO A 362 -8.97 0.62 9.36
N PHE A 363 -7.73 0.62 9.86
CA PHE A 363 -7.14 -0.48 10.60
C PHE A 363 -7.30 -0.30 12.11
N LYS A 364 -7.40 -1.41 12.83
CA LYS A 364 -7.48 -1.39 14.30
C LYS A 364 -6.18 -0.85 14.87
N ILE A 365 -6.28 0.17 15.72
CA ILE A 365 -5.16 0.68 16.54
C ILE A 365 -5.25 0.15 17.96
N PHE A 366 -4.12 0.15 18.66
CA PHE A 366 -4.11 -0.12 20.09
C PHE A 366 -4.82 0.99 20.85
N ASN A 367 -5.65 0.58 21.80
CA ASN A 367 -6.16 1.46 22.82
C ASN A 367 -5.86 0.85 24.18
N ILE A 368 -5.48 1.69 25.13
CA ILE A 368 -5.14 1.29 26.48
C ILE A 368 -6.29 1.72 27.38
N ILE A 369 -6.86 0.76 28.08
CA ILE A 369 -7.87 0.97 29.11
C ILE A 369 -7.18 0.81 30.46
N ASP A 370 -7.50 1.68 31.42
CA ASP A 370 -6.94 1.67 32.79
C ASP A 370 -5.40 1.69 32.82
N GLY A 371 -4.78 2.56 32.02
CA GLY A 371 -3.34 2.55 31.76
C GLY A 371 -2.43 2.62 33.00
N PHE A 372 -2.78 3.43 34.00
CA PHE A 372 -1.97 3.60 35.23
C PHE A 372 -2.44 2.70 36.38
N SER A 373 -2.85 1.47 36.06
CA SER A 373 -3.49 0.54 36.98
C SER A 373 -3.12 -0.91 36.67
N SER A 374 -3.14 -1.80 37.67
CA SER A 374 -3.00 -3.24 37.47
C SER A 374 -4.14 -3.87 36.65
N ASN A 375 -5.25 -3.15 36.45
CA ASN A 375 -6.36 -3.56 35.59
C ASN A 375 -6.15 -3.21 34.11
N ILE A 376 -4.96 -2.71 33.74
CA ILE A 376 -4.63 -2.30 32.37
C ILE A 376 -5.02 -3.37 31.35
N LYS A 377 -5.66 -2.93 30.27
CA LYS A 377 -6.01 -3.77 29.11
C LYS A 377 -5.58 -3.09 27.83
N VAL A 378 -4.81 -3.81 27.02
CA VAL A 378 -4.52 -3.43 25.64
C VAL A 378 -5.60 -4.03 24.76
N VAL A 379 -6.49 -3.19 24.22
CA VAL A 379 -7.60 -3.62 23.38
C VAL A 379 -7.47 -3.05 21.97
N TRP A 380 -8.09 -3.74 21.02
CA TRP A 380 -8.24 -3.21 19.68
C TRP A 380 -9.40 -2.22 19.64
N LYS A 381 -9.11 -0.93 19.43
CA LYS A 381 -10.16 0.06 19.17
C LYS A 381 -10.56 -0.05 17.70
N LYS A 382 -11.85 -0.25 17.47
CA LYS A 382 -12.44 0.01 16.14
C LYS A 382 -12.47 1.51 15.97
N GLN A 383 -11.83 2.02 14.93
CA GLN A 383 -11.99 3.41 14.55
C GLN A 383 -13.39 3.58 13.94
N ASN A 384 -14.14 4.55 14.45
CA ASN A 384 -15.41 4.96 13.87
C ASN A 384 -15.08 5.98 12.79
N ILE A 385 -14.89 5.48 11.57
CA ILE A 385 -14.73 6.35 10.41
C ILE A 385 -16.12 6.51 9.82
N ASP A 386 -16.72 7.68 10.05
CA ASP A 386 -18.00 8.05 9.44
C ASP A 386 -17.75 8.63 8.05
N ASN A 387 -17.32 7.78 7.12
CA ASN A 387 -17.22 8.14 5.70
C ASN A 387 -18.40 7.52 4.95
N LYS A 388 -19.62 7.90 5.34
CA LYS A 388 -20.78 7.67 4.49
C LYS A 388 -20.60 8.49 3.23
N LEU A 389 -20.63 7.82 2.07
CA LEU A 389 -20.72 8.50 0.80
C LEU A 389 -22.00 9.34 0.80
N SER A 390 -21.93 10.56 0.28
CA SER A 390 -23.03 11.52 0.30
C SER A 390 -23.58 11.73 -1.11
N ARG A 391 -24.89 11.95 -1.20
CA ARG A 391 -25.61 12.38 -2.42
C ARG A 391 -25.80 13.90 -2.47
N ASP A 392 -25.04 14.64 -1.67
CA ASP A 392 -25.07 16.09 -1.71
C ASP A 392 -24.63 16.60 -3.09
N LYS A 393 -25.50 17.40 -3.74
CA LYS A 393 -25.26 17.98 -5.06
C LYS A 393 -24.03 18.89 -5.08
N GLU A 394 -23.72 19.55 -3.96
CA GLU A 394 -22.52 20.39 -3.86
C GLU A 394 -21.25 19.53 -3.88
N LEU A 395 -21.25 18.42 -3.14
CA LEU A 395 -20.16 17.43 -3.16
C LEU A 395 -20.01 16.79 -4.54
N GLU A 396 -21.11 16.39 -5.17
CA GLU A 396 -21.10 15.81 -6.51
C GLU A 396 -20.50 16.77 -7.54
N SER A 397 -20.97 18.03 -7.58
CA SER A 397 -20.43 19.07 -8.45
C SER A 397 -18.94 19.31 -8.21
N PHE A 398 -18.52 19.32 -6.95
CA PHE A 398 -17.13 19.47 -6.56
C PHE A 398 -16.25 18.29 -7.02
N VAL A 399 -16.73 17.04 -6.86
CA VAL A 399 -16.04 15.84 -7.33
C VAL A 399 -15.89 15.84 -8.85
N TYR A 400 -16.94 16.19 -9.59
CA TYR A 400 -16.88 16.30 -11.05
C TYR A 400 -15.94 17.41 -11.52
N SER A 401 -16.02 18.60 -10.93
CA SER A 401 -15.12 19.71 -11.29
C SER A 401 -13.64 19.35 -11.08
N ARG A 402 -13.31 18.69 -9.98
CA ARG A 402 -11.94 18.20 -9.73
C ARG A 402 -11.53 17.10 -10.71
N CYS A 403 -12.46 16.17 -11.02
CA CYS A 403 -12.23 15.12 -12.00
C CYS A 403 -11.91 15.71 -13.38
N ASP A 404 -12.68 16.69 -13.85
CA ASP A 404 -12.48 17.33 -15.14
C ASP A 404 -11.11 18.04 -15.21
N GLN A 405 -10.71 18.76 -14.16
CA GLN A 405 -9.38 19.39 -14.09
C GLN A 405 -8.24 18.36 -14.17
N ILE A 406 -8.36 17.23 -13.46
CA ILE A 406 -7.38 16.13 -13.55
C ILE A 406 -7.34 15.54 -14.95
N VAL A 407 -8.50 15.30 -15.57
CA VAL A 407 -8.60 14.79 -16.94
C VAL A 407 -7.93 15.73 -17.93
N ASP A 408 -8.18 17.04 -17.82
CA ASP A 408 -7.60 18.06 -18.67
C ASP A 408 -6.08 18.11 -18.53
N GLY A 409 -5.57 18.12 -17.30
CA GLY A 409 -4.14 18.09 -17.02
C GLY A 409 -3.46 16.83 -17.51
N PHE A 410 -4.11 15.67 -17.31
CA PHE A 410 -3.59 14.39 -17.78
C PHE A 410 -3.51 14.36 -19.31
N ALA A 411 -4.60 14.75 -19.99
CA ALA A 411 -4.67 14.77 -21.44
C ALA A 411 -3.70 15.77 -22.06
N ASP A 412 -3.48 16.91 -21.42
CA ASP A 412 -2.54 17.93 -21.85
C ASP A 412 -1.09 17.39 -21.84
N LEU A 413 -0.60 16.87 -20.71
CA LEU A 413 0.76 16.32 -20.67
C LEU A 413 0.90 15.10 -21.58
N PHE A 414 -0.11 14.22 -21.65
CA PHE A 414 -0.08 13.06 -22.54
C PHE A 414 0.15 13.48 -23.99
N LYS A 415 -0.62 14.46 -24.49
CA LYS A 415 -0.50 14.97 -25.86
C LYS A 415 0.84 15.65 -26.11
N GLN A 416 1.37 16.41 -25.15
CA GLN A 416 2.69 17.04 -25.25
C GLN A 416 3.81 15.98 -25.36
N MET A 417 3.78 14.95 -24.52
CA MET A 417 4.76 13.86 -24.55
C MET A 417 4.61 13.00 -25.81
N PHE A 418 3.39 12.71 -26.24
CA PHE A 418 3.14 11.92 -27.44
C PHE A 418 3.67 12.59 -28.70
N ARG A 419 3.57 13.92 -28.81
CA ARG A 419 4.14 14.70 -29.93
C ARG A 419 5.68 14.72 -29.92
N GLN A 420 6.30 14.67 -28.74
CA GLN A 420 7.75 14.68 -28.58
C GLN A 420 8.29 13.34 -28.02
N LYS A 421 7.67 12.23 -28.43
CA LYS A 421 7.89 10.89 -27.84
C LYS A 421 9.36 10.50 -27.79
N ASP A 422 10.09 10.67 -28.89
CA ASP A 422 11.51 10.31 -28.96
C ASP A 422 12.38 11.15 -28.01
N ARG A 423 12.06 12.45 -27.90
CA ARG A 423 12.76 13.36 -26.97
C ARG A 423 12.46 12.98 -25.53
N PHE A 424 11.21 12.69 -25.20
CA PHE A 424 10.81 12.22 -23.86
C PHE A 424 11.52 10.91 -23.49
N VAL A 425 11.49 9.91 -24.38
CA VAL A 425 12.17 8.63 -24.16
C VAL A 425 13.67 8.84 -23.93
N LYS A 426 14.32 9.67 -24.75
CA LYS A 426 15.74 9.99 -24.60
C LYS A 426 16.02 10.64 -23.24
N ALA A 427 15.24 11.64 -22.85
CA ALA A 427 15.38 12.35 -21.57
C ALA A 427 15.26 11.38 -20.37
N VAL A 428 14.31 10.44 -20.43
CA VAL A 428 14.16 9.40 -19.40
C VAL A 428 15.39 8.48 -19.36
N LEU A 429 15.85 7.98 -20.50
CA LEU A 429 17.00 7.05 -20.56
C LEU A 429 18.30 7.69 -20.05
N GLU A 430 18.50 8.98 -20.31
CA GLU A 430 19.66 9.75 -19.85
C GLU A 430 19.56 10.05 -18.35
N SER A 431 18.40 10.51 -17.88
CA SER A 431 18.20 10.91 -16.48
C SER A 431 18.23 9.72 -15.52
N PHE A 432 17.70 8.57 -15.92
CA PHE A 432 17.58 7.38 -15.05
C PHE A 432 18.73 6.38 -15.22
N ARG A 433 19.84 6.79 -15.85
CA ARG A 433 21.02 5.93 -15.99
C ARG A 433 21.59 5.60 -14.61
N ASN A 434 21.79 4.30 -14.34
CA ASN A 434 22.35 3.76 -13.08
C ASN A 434 21.50 4.03 -11.81
N VAL A 435 20.21 4.35 -11.94
CA VAL A 435 19.34 4.59 -10.79
C VAL A 435 18.98 3.28 -10.07
N LYS A 436 18.91 3.34 -8.73
CA LYS A 436 18.47 2.26 -7.84
C LYS A 436 17.11 2.62 -7.24
N LEU A 437 16.12 1.76 -7.44
CA LEU A 437 14.72 1.95 -7.08
C LEU A 437 14.27 0.87 -6.10
N ARG A 438 13.28 1.19 -5.26
CA ARG A 438 12.64 0.27 -4.33
C ARG A 438 11.69 -0.66 -5.08
N TYR A 439 11.81 -1.95 -4.77
CA TYR A 439 10.89 -2.98 -5.19
C TYR A 439 9.95 -3.35 -4.05
N ILE A 440 8.70 -2.93 -4.14
CA ILE A 440 7.65 -3.32 -3.19
C ILE A 440 7.10 -4.71 -3.59
N HIS A 441 7.41 -5.74 -2.79
CA HIS A 441 6.91 -7.10 -3.04
C HIS A 441 5.52 -7.35 -2.44
N ASN A 442 5.27 -6.80 -1.26
CA ASN A 442 3.99 -6.80 -0.54
C ASN A 442 3.76 -5.42 0.08
N MET A 443 2.49 -5.04 0.24
CA MET A 443 2.10 -3.77 0.86
C MET A 443 2.54 -3.70 2.33
N THR A 444 3.09 -2.56 2.76
CA THR A 444 3.61 -2.32 4.12
C THR A 444 2.65 -2.76 5.23
N TYR A 445 1.36 -2.44 5.12
CA TYR A 445 0.39 -2.75 6.18
C TYR A 445 0.31 -4.25 6.52
N ARG A 446 0.65 -5.15 5.58
CA ARG A 446 0.69 -6.60 5.83
C ARG A 446 1.86 -6.98 6.74
N TYR A 447 3.01 -6.35 6.55
CA TYR A 447 4.19 -6.53 7.39
C TYR A 447 3.97 -5.96 8.77
N GLU A 448 3.39 -4.76 8.87
CA GLU A 448 3.04 -4.15 10.16
C GLU A 448 2.11 -5.04 11.00
N GLN A 449 1.12 -5.69 10.38
CA GLN A 449 0.24 -6.62 11.11
C GLN A 449 1.04 -7.76 11.73
N LEU A 450 2.01 -8.32 11.01
CA LEU A 450 2.85 -9.39 11.52
C LEU A 450 3.81 -8.89 12.62
N LEU A 451 4.43 -7.71 12.45
CA LEU A 451 5.25 -7.07 13.48
C LEU A 451 4.45 -6.82 14.77
N ARG A 452 3.19 -6.39 14.66
CA ARG A 452 2.29 -6.21 15.82
C ARG A 452 1.94 -7.54 16.51
N CYS A 453 1.74 -8.62 15.76
CA CYS A 453 1.51 -9.95 16.35
C CYS A 453 2.75 -10.49 17.06
N LEU A 454 3.94 -10.14 16.57
CA LEU A 454 5.22 -10.58 17.10
C LEU A 454 5.60 -9.94 18.45
N VAL A 455 4.89 -8.89 18.88
CA VAL A 455 5.06 -8.24 20.20
C VAL A 455 3.96 -8.62 21.20
N ASP A 456 3.16 -9.65 20.90
CA ASP A 456 2.16 -10.17 21.84
C ASP A 456 2.80 -10.92 23.02
N ALA A 457 2.12 -11.01 24.16
CA ALA A 457 2.71 -11.50 25.40
C ALA A 457 3.20 -12.97 25.30
N GLU A 458 2.48 -13.83 24.58
CA GLU A 458 2.83 -15.23 24.41
C GLU A 458 4.06 -15.48 23.50
N PRO A 459 4.12 -14.97 22.24
CA PRO A 459 5.33 -15.06 21.43
C PRO A 459 6.53 -14.33 22.07
N SER A 460 6.28 -13.36 22.94
CA SER A 460 7.34 -12.67 23.69
C SER A 460 8.04 -13.57 24.72
N LYS A 461 7.37 -14.61 25.22
CA LYS A 461 7.92 -15.61 26.15
C LYS A 461 8.52 -16.81 25.42
N ASN A 462 7.92 -17.22 24.31
CA ASN A 462 8.22 -18.49 23.63
C ASN A 462 8.72 -18.27 22.20
N ILE A 463 9.99 -18.59 21.97
CA ILE A 463 10.65 -18.46 20.66
C ILE A 463 10.01 -19.32 19.58
N ASP A 464 9.54 -20.54 19.91
CA ASP A 464 8.90 -21.42 18.92
C ASP A 464 7.59 -20.79 18.43
N ILE A 465 6.82 -20.13 19.31
CA ILE A 465 5.58 -19.41 18.96
C ILE A 465 5.91 -18.16 18.14
N ALA A 466 6.93 -17.40 18.51
CA ALA A 466 7.36 -16.22 17.74
C ALA A 466 7.79 -16.59 16.32
N HIS A 467 8.61 -17.64 16.19
CA HIS A 467 9.04 -18.18 14.90
C HIS A 467 7.86 -18.73 14.08
N ALA A 468 6.93 -19.44 14.72
CA ALA A 468 5.68 -19.90 14.10
C ALA A 468 4.80 -18.76 13.57
N LEU A 469 4.72 -17.64 14.29
CA LEU A 469 4.01 -16.46 13.80
C LEU A 469 4.75 -15.83 12.63
N LEU A 470 6.09 -15.69 12.71
CA LEU A 470 6.91 -15.14 11.64
C LEU A 470 6.73 -15.92 10.34
N THR A 471 6.71 -17.26 10.40
CA THR A 471 6.56 -18.12 9.22
C THR A 471 5.21 -17.98 8.52
N ARG A 472 4.21 -17.34 9.14
CA ARG A 472 2.94 -16.98 8.46
C ARG A 472 3.15 -16.04 7.28
N ILE A 473 4.32 -15.42 7.13
CA ILE A 473 4.68 -14.71 5.90
C ILE A 473 4.60 -15.63 4.66
N GLY A 474 4.84 -16.94 4.80
CA GLY A 474 4.67 -17.92 3.72
C GLY A 474 3.25 -17.97 3.15
N ILE A 475 2.23 -17.57 3.92
CA ILE A 475 0.84 -17.43 3.44
C ILE A 475 0.72 -16.26 2.46
N LEU A 476 1.43 -15.15 2.70
CA LEU A 476 1.55 -14.05 1.73
C LEU A 476 2.47 -14.43 0.55
N GLY A 477 3.39 -15.36 0.82
CA GLY A 477 4.42 -15.88 -0.06
C GLY A 477 4.02 -17.04 -0.96
N THR A 478 2.77 -17.51 -0.98
CA THR A 478 2.37 -18.77 -1.69
C THR A 478 2.75 -18.82 -3.18
N SER A 479 2.74 -17.67 -3.85
CA SER A 479 3.17 -17.54 -5.24
C SER A 479 4.55 -16.89 -5.39
N SER A 480 5.31 -16.70 -4.33
CA SER A 480 6.53 -15.88 -4.32
C SER A 480 7.78 -16.73 -4.45
N ASP A 481 8.91 -16.09 -4.75
CA ASP A 481 10.20 -16.75 -4.65
C ASP A 481 10.57 -16.96 -3.16
N PRO A 482 10.83 -18.19 -2.69
CA PRO A 482 11.20 -18.46 -1.30
C PRO A 482 12.36 -17.61 -0.79
N ASN A 483 13.32 -17.24 -1.65
CA ASN A 483 14.43 -16.37 -1.25
C ASN A 483 13.96 -14.97 -0.82
N ILE A 484 12.92 -14.44 -1.47
CA ILE A 484 12.27 -13.18 -1.06
C ILE A 484 11.65 -13.39 0.31
N THR A 485 10.86 -14.45 0.49
CA THR A 485 10.17 -14.76 1.75
C THR A 485 11.12 -15.02 2.92
N ILE A 486 12.26 -15.69 2.69
CA ILE A 486 13.32 -15.86 3.69
C ILE A 486 13.91 -14.50 4.08
N SER A 487 14.14 -13.62 3.10
CA SER A 487 14.63 -12.26 3.38
C SER A 487 13.59 -11.39 4.09
N GLU A 488 12.29 -11.57 3.82
CA GLU A 488 11.19 -10.95 4.57
C GLU A 488 11.24 -11.39 6.04
N CYS A 489 11.33 -12.70 6.31
CA CYS A 489 11.47 -13.25 7.68
C CYS A 489 12.63 -12.58 8.44
N ARG A 490 13.81 -12.51 7.83
CA ARG A 490 15.01 -11.92 8.43
C ARG A 490 14.81 -10.45 8.82
N GLN A 491 14.24 -9.65 7.92
CA GLN A 491 14.03 -8.21 8.15
C GLN A 491 12.93 -7.96 9.21
N LEU A 492 11.83 -8.69 9.14
CA LEU A 492 10.74 -8.61 10.12
C LEU A 492 11.19 -9.03 11.52
N TRP A 493 12.08 -10.03 11.61
CA TRP A 493 12.65 -10.44 12.89
C TRP A 493 13.47 -9.32 13.55
N ASN A 494 14.23 -8.58 12.74
CA ASN A 494 14.97 -7.39 13.18
C ASN A 494 14.07 -6.19 13.52
N GLY A 495 12.77 -6.27 13.23
CA GLY A 495 11.79 -5.22 13.52
C GLY A 495 11.54 -4.26 12.36
N ASP A 496 12.16 -4.50 11.19
CA ASP A 496 12.05 -3.65 10.02
C ASP A 496 10.94 -4.12 9.06
N VAL A 497 10.38 -3.17 8.32
CA VAL A 497 9.55 -3.49 7.14
C VAL A 497 10.50 -3.94 6.01
N PRO A 498 10.25 -5.08 5.34
CA PRO A 498 11.11 -5.56 4.27
C PRO A 498 11.33 -4.54 3.14
N TYR A 499 12.61 -4.33 2.81
CA TYR A 499 13.08 -3.44 1.76
C TYR A 499 13.87 -4.22 0.71
N PHE A 500 13.48 -4.04 -0.55
CA PHE A 500 14.17 -4.62 -1.70
C PHE A 500 14.44 -3.54 -2.72
N SER A 501 15.47 -3.73 -3.54
CA SER A 501 15.83 -2.77 -4.57
C SER A 501 16.15 -3.42 -5.91
N ILE A 502 16.03 -2.64 -6.98
CA ILE A 502 16.34 -3.00 -8.35
C ILE A 502 17.01 -1.82 -9.04
N ARG A 503 17.96 -2.09 -9.93
CA ARG A 503 18.51 -1.04 -10.80
C ARG A 503 17.68 -0.88 -12.07
N PHE A 504 17.57 0.34 -12.58
CA PHE A 504 16.78 0.66 -13.77
C PHE A 504 17.13 -0.22 -14.99
N ASP A 505 18.41 -0.57 -15.15
CA ASP A 505 18.94 -1.36 -16.27
C ASP A 505 19.17 -2.85 -15.93
N SER A 506 18.78 -3.32 -14.75
CA SER A 506 19.01 -4.69 -14.28
C SER A 506 17.71 -5.48 -14.12
N THR A 507 17.84 -6.81 -14.15
CA THR A 507 16.76 -7.76 -13.81
C THR A 507 16.92 -8.32 -12.39
N GLU A 508 17.95 -7.93 -11.65
CA GLU A 508 18.29 -8.52 -10.36
C GLU A 508 17.67 -7.74 -9.21
N LEU A 509 17.03 -8.47 -8.29
CA LEU A 509 16.46 -7.92 -7.06
C LEU A 509 17.46 -8.11 -5.91
N PHE A 510 17.69 -7.03 -5.17
CA PHE A 510 18.63 -6.99 -4.06
C PHE A 510 17.91 -6.80 -2.73
N SER A 511 18.35 -7.53 -1.71
CA SER A 511 18.17 -7.17 -0.30
C SER A 511 19.55 -6.80 0.24
N GLU A 512 19.70 -5.58 0.75
CA GLU A 512 21.02 -5.00 1.03
C GLU A 512 21.87 -5.05 -0.25
N ASP A 513 23.00 -5.75 -0.22
CA ASP A 513 23.89 -5.96 -1.38
C ASP A 513 23.79 -7.38 -1.98
N LYS A 514 22.85 -8.21 -1.51
CA LYS A 514 22.70 -9.61 -1.94
C LYS A 514 21.58 -9.75 -2.95
N ILE A 515 21.85 -10.44 -4.06
CA ILE A 515 20.83 -10.82 -5.04
C ILE A 515 19.95 -11.90 -4.41
N ILE A 516 18.65 -11.63 -4.31
CA ILE A 516 17.66 -12.55 -3.72
C ILE A 516 16.76 -13.19 -4.77
N SER A 517 16.51 -12.52 -5.89
CA SER A 517 15.64 -13.01 -6.96
C SER A 517 15.85 -12.20 -8.25
N LYS A 518 15.06 -12.49 -9.29
CA LYS A 518 15.12 -11.81 -10.58
C LYS A 518 13.72 -11.54 -11.14
N VAL A 519 13.56 -10.39 -11.79
CA VAL A 519 12.39 -10.05 -12.61
C VAL A 519 12.60 -10.49 -14.05
N ALA A 520 11.52 -10.68 -14.81
CA ALA A 520 11.61 -11.15 -16.19
C ALA A 520 12.22 -10.11 -17.16
N LEU A 521 11.93 -8.83 -16.95
CA LEU A 521 12.42 -7.71 -17.75
C LEU A 521 12.92 -6.61 -16.81
N SER A 522 13.96 -5.90 -17.24
CA SER A 522 14.44 -4.73 -16.49
C SER A 522 13.41 -3.60 -16.52
N PRO A 523 13.39 -2.72 -15.50
CA PRO A 523 12.55 -1.51 -15.51
C PRO A 523 12.68 -0.70 -16.81
N LYS A 524 13.90 -0.55 -17.33
CA LYS A 524 14.20 0.08 -18.62
C LYS A 524 13.53 -0.63 -19.80
N SER A 525 13.62 -1.95 -19.86
CA SER A 525 13.01 -2.74 -20.94
C SER A 525 11.48 -2.66 -20.91
N GLU A 526 10.87 -2.65 -19.73
CA GLU A 526 9.43 -2.45 -19.54
C GLU A 526 8.99 -1.05 -19.98
N PHE A 527 9.73 -0.01 -19.57
CA PHE A 527 9.48 1.36 -20.02
C PHE A 527 9.54 1.49 -21.55
N LEU A 528 10.61 0.97 -22.18
CA LEU A 528 10.74 0.99 -23.63
C LEU A 528 9.60 0.25 -24.31
N SER A 529 9.24 -0.94 -23.82
CA SER A 529 8.12 -1.72 -24.36
C SER A 529 6.78 -0.98 -24.23
N LYS A 530 6.56 -0.27 -23.12
CA LYS A 530 5.37 0.58 -22.91
C LYS A 530 5.36 1.73 -23.89
N MET A 531 6.47 2.44 -24.03
CA MET A 531 6.58 3.57 -24.93
C MET A 531 6.38 3.13 -26.38
N GLU A 532 6.99 2.03 -26.84
CA GLU A 532 6.79 1.50 -28.20
C GLU A 532 5.32 1.23 -28.52
N ARG A 533 4.55 0.68 -27.58
CA ARG A 533 3.14 0.31 -27.76
C ARG A 533 2.15 1.43 -27.48
N LEU A 534 2.59 2.55 -26.92
CA LEU A 534 1.74 3.67 -26.55
C LEU A 534 1.02 4.23 -27.78
N ILE A 535 -0.32 4.25 -27.72
CA ILE A 535 -1.23 4.75 -28.77
C ILE A 535 -2.26 5.73 -28.17
N GLU A 536 -2.95 6.49 -29.01
CA GLU A 536 -3.98 7.44 -28.53
C GLU A 536 -5.11 6.78 -27.75
N ARG A 537 -5.43 5.51 -28.03
CA ARG A 537 -6.43 4.74 -27.27
C ARG A 537 -6.06 4.59 -25.79
N ASP A 538 -4.77 4.59 -25.46
CA ASP A 538 -4.33 4.52 -24.06
C ASP A 538 -4.80 5.75 -23.28
N LEU A 539 -4.82 6.94 -23.91
CA LEU A 539 -5.33 8.16 -23.28
C LEU A 539 -6.80 8.00 -22.90
N THR A 540 -7.64 7.54 -23.83
CA THR A 540 -9.08 7.31 -23.56
C THR A 540 -9.27 6.37 -22.38
N ARG A 541 -8.54 5.25 -22.35
CA ARG A 541 -8.62 4.29 -21.25
C ARG A 541 -8.16 4.87 -19.91
N GLN A 542 -7.09 5.67 -19.90
CA GLN A 542 -6.64 6.30 -18.66
C GLN A 542 -7.66 7.32 -18.15
N ILE A 543 -8.30 8.09 -19.04
CA ILE A 543 -9.39 9.02 -18.70
C ILE A 543 -10.59 8.29 -18.10
N GLU A 544 -10.99 7.14 -18.66
CA GLU A 544 -12.05 6.30 -18.10
C GLU A 544 -11.73 5.85 -16.67
N LEU A 545 -10.49 5.44 -16.40
CA LEU A 545 -10.05 5.05 -15.06
C LEU A 545 -10.01 6.24 -14.09
N ILE A 546 -9.60 7.43 -14.54
CA ILE A 546 -9.66 8.67 -13.75
C ILE A 546 -11.12 8.94 -13.34
N ARG A 547 -12.04 8.92 -14.30
CA ARG A 547 -13.46 9.16 -14.05
C ARG A 547 -14.05 8.14 -13.07
N LEU A 548 -13.76 6.85 -13.26
CA LEU A 548 -14.19 5.79 -12.34
C LEU A 548 -13.62 5.97 -10.94
N ALA A 549 -12.35 6.40 -10.80
CA ALA A 549 -11.74 6.64 -9.49
C ALA A 549 -12.42 7.79 -8.72
N PHE A 550 -12.82 8.85 -9.42
CA PHE A 550 -13.56 9.97 -8.83
C PHE A 550 -15.02 9.61 -8.53
N LEU A 551 -15.69 8.87 -9.42
CA LEU A 551 -17.04 8.35 -9.19
C LEU A 551 -17.14 7.44 -7.97
N ALA A 552 -16.07 6.71 -7.63
CA ALA A 552 -16.00 5.87 -6.45
C ALA A 552 -16.24 6.62 -5.12
N LYS A 553 -16.17 7.95 -5.14
CA LYS A 553 -16.38 8.84 -3.99
C LYS A 553 -17.83 9.25 -3.78
N LEU A 554 -18.70 8.94 -4.74
CA LEU A 554 -20.12 9.24 -4.67
C LEU A 554 -20.87 7.98 -4.26
N GLU A 555 -21.97 8.16 -3.52
CA GLU A 555 -22.83 7.04 -3.19
C GLU A 555 -23.48 6.51 -4.46
N ASP A 556 -23.67 5.19 -4.55
CA ASP A 556 -24.46 4.62 -5.62
C ASP A 556 -25.89 5.18 -5.56
N PRO A 557 -26.39 5.87 -6.62
CA PRO A 557 -27.74 6.43 -6.64
C PRO A 557 -28.83 5.37 -6.46
N HIS A 558 -28.52 4.09 -6.69
CA HIS A 558 -29.43 2.95 -6.51
C HIS A 558 -29.32 2.25 -5.15
N ALA A 559 -28.40 2.66 -4.26
CA ALA A 559 -28.14 2.00 -2.97
C ALA A 559 -29.33 1.99 -1.99
N GLU A 560 -30.20 3.02 -2.01
CA GLU A 560 -31.31 3.13 -1.05
C GLU A 560 -32.53 2.27 -1.40
N GLY A 561 -32.53 1.51 -2.51
CA GLY A 561 -33.69 0.70 -2.92
C GLY A 561 -34.95 1.51 -3.27
N LYS A 562 -34.92 2.83 -3.09
CA LYS A 562 -35.81 3.78 -3.75
C LYS A 562 -35.34 3.92 -5.19
N LEU A 563 -35.66 2.92 -6.00
CA LEU A 563 -35.94 3.23 -7.40
C LEU A 563 -37.04 4.29 -7.32
N ASP A 564 -36.76 5.49 -7.81
CA ASP A 564 -37.78 6.50 -7.95
C ASP A 564 -38.75 5.97 -9.02
N PHE A 565 -39.74 5.20 -8.57
CA PHE A 565 -40.75 4.62 -9.43
C PHE A 565 -41.57 5.72 -10.12
N GLU A 566 -41.35 7.01 -9.82
CA GLU A 566 -41.89 8.12 -10.60
C GLU A 566 -41.29 8.20 -12.02
N GLU A 567 -39.99 7.92 -12.21
CA GLU A 567 -39.43 7.80 -13.58
C GLU A 567 -39.89 6.51 -14.27
N MET A 568 -40.06 5.41 -13.53
CA MET A 568 -40.61 4.16 -14.07
C MET A 568 -42.12 4.21 -14.30
N SER A 569 -42.89 4.99 -13.55
CA SER A 569 -44.36 5.10 -13.74
C SER A 569 -44.73 6.03 -14.90
N ALA A 570 -43.84 6.96 -15.27
CA ALA A 570 -43.88 7.64 -16.57
C ALA A 570 -43.60 6.67 -17.74
N VAL A 571 -42.93 5.53 -17.48
CA VAL A 571 -42.68 4.46 -18.46
C VAL A 571 -43.77 3.38 -18.42
N GLU A 572 -44.31 3.01 -17.24
CA GLU A 572 -45.35 2.00 -17.05
C GLU A 572 -46.72 2.42 -17.62
N SER A 573 -46.94 3.72 -17.83
CA SER A 573 -48.14 4.22 -18.51
C SER A 573 -48.05 4.19 -20.04
N LYS A 574 -46.90 3.77 -20.60
CA LYS A 574 -46.88 3.13 -21.92
C LYS A 574 -46.83 1.63 -21.70
N ASN A 575 -47.95 0.96 -21.96
CA ASN A 575 -47.97 -0.48 -22.17
C ASN A 575 -46.82 -0.86 -23.13
N PHE A 576 -45.68 -1.28 -22.61
CA PHE A 576 -44.68 -2.01 -23.37
C PHE A 576 -45.30 -3.38 -23.64
N GLN A 577 -46.19 -3.43 -24.63
CA GLN A 577 -46.28 -4.65 -25.41
C GLN A 577 -44.85 -4.88 -25.93
N MET A 578 -44.29 -6.07 -25.67
CA MET A 578 -43.13 -6.54 -26.43
C MET A 578 -43.57 -6.58 -27.89
N GLU A 579 -43.39 -5.46 -28.57
CA GLU A 579 -43.45 -5.39 -30.01
C GLU A 579 -42.30 -6.26 -30.50
N ASP A 580 -42.66 -7.36 -31.14
CA ASP A 580 -41.72 -8.22 -31.84
C ASP A 580 -40.89 -7.34 -32.78
N LEU A 581 -39.59 -7.60 -32.94
CA LEU A 581 -38.70 -6.75 -33.78
C LEU A 581 -39.22 -6.58 -35.23
N SER A 582 -40.19 -7.41 -35.63
CA SER A 582 -40.97 -7.34 -36.86
C SER A 582 -42.00 -6.21 -36.95
N THR A 583 -42.43 -5.57 -35.85
CA THR A 583 -43.41 -4.46 -35.85
C THR A 583 -42.76 -3.07 -35.84
N LEU A 584 -41.48 -2.98 -35.50
CA LEU A 584 -40.69 -1.75 -35.60
C LEU A 584 -40.43 -1.40 -37.08
N ASN A 585 -40.48 -0.10 -37.41
CA ASN A 585 -40.12 0.33 -38.76
C ASN A 585 -38.62 0.11 -39.04
N ASN A 586 -38.25 -0.08 -40.32
CA ASN A 586 -36.89 -0.43 -40.73
C ASN A 586 -35.82 0.53 -40.19
N THR A 587 -36.15 1.81 -40.02
CA THR A 587 -35.25 2.86 -39.51
C THR A 587 -34.96 2.71 -38.02
N GLN A 588 -35.96 2.44 -37.18
CA GLN A 588 -35.75 2.23 -35.73
C GLN A 588 -34.98 0.94 -35.46
N THR A 589 -35.31 -0.14 -36.17
CA THR A 589 -34.58 -1.42 -36.07
C THR A 589 -33.12 -1.27 -36.51
N SER A 590 -32.84 -0.45 -37.53
CA SER A 590 -31.45 -0.14 -37.94
C SER A 590 -30.70 0.61 -36.85
N ASN A 591 -31.31 1.62 -36.24
CA ASN A 591 -30.69 2.42 -35.17
C ASN A 591 -30.37 1.57 -33.93
N LEU A 592 -31.31 0.71 -33.49
CA LEU A 592 -31.07 -0.20 -32.37
C LEU A 592 -29.93 -1.18 -32.66
N LYS A 593 -29.87 -1.74 -33.87
CA LYS A 593 -28.76 -2.62 -34.27
C LYS A 593 -27.43 -1.90 -34.30
N GLU A 594 -27.39 -0.63 -34.67
CA GLU A 594 -26.17 0.19 -34.61
C GLU A 594 -25.70 0.42 -33.18
N ILE A 595 -26.61 0.73 -32.25
CA ILE A 595 -26.29 0.88 -30.82
C ILE A 595 -25.76 -0.43 -30.23
N ILE A 596 -26.44 -1.57 -30.50
CA ILE A 596 -25.99 -2.89 -30.04
C ILE A 596 -24.62 -3.23 -30.62
N ARG A 597 -24.39 -2.91 -31.91
CA ARG A 597 -23.10 -3.16 -32.57
C ARG A 597 -21.99 -2.31 -31.96
N TRP A 598 -22.24 -1.04 -31.70
CA TRP A 598 -21.29 -0.15 -31.02
C TRP A 598 -20.94 -0.67 -29.62
N PHE A 599 -21.95 -1.06 -28.84
CA PHE A 599 -21.75 -1.60 -27.49
C PHE A 599 -20.98 -2.93 -27.50
N SER A 600 -21.38 -3.86 -28.38
CA SER A 600 -20.69 -5.15 -28.58
C SER A 600 -19.23 -4.96 -28.96
N ASN A 601 -18.95 -4.09 -29.94
CA ASN A 601 -17.59 -3.77 -30.36
C ASN A 601 -16.77 -3.17 -29.22
N SER A 602 -17.35 -2.25 -28.43
CA SER A 602 -16.68 -1.66 -27.27
C SER A 602 -16.26 -2.73 -26.24
N LEU A 603 -17.14 -3.69 -25.93
CA LEU A 603 -16.82 -4.81 -25.04
C LEU A 603 -15.76 -5.74 -25.63
N ILE A 604 -15.87 -6.09 -26.91
CA ILE A 604 -14.90 -6.98 -27.59
C ILE A 604 -13.50 -6.35 -27.61
N GLU A 605 -13.40 -5.05 -27.87
CA GLU A 605 -12.12 -4.37 -27.96
C GLU A 605 -11.48 -4.08 -26.60
N SER A 606 -12.26 -4.06 -25.52
CA SER A 606 -11.81 -3.80 -24.15
C SER A 606 -11.58 -5.06 -23.32
N ILE A 607 -11.64 -6.25 -23.94
CA ILE A 607 -11.44 -7.51 -23.24
C ILE A 607 -9.97 -7.78 -22.90
N PHE A 608 -9.74 -8.34 -21.72
CA PHE A 608 -8.45 -8.77 -21.20
C PHE A 608 -8.45 -10.26 -20.88
N ASP A 609 -7.26 -10.84 -20.85
CA ASP A 609 -7.08 -12.09 -20.13
C ASP A 609 -7.22 -11.80 -18.63
N ASP A 610 -7.59 -12.80 -17.84
CA ASP A 610 -7.46 -12.71 -16.38
C ASP A 610 -5.96 -12.64 -15.97
N ARG A 611 -5.63 -12.89 -14.71
CA ARG A 611 -4.24 -13.06 -14.28
C ARG A 611 -3.55 -14.20 -15.03
N TYR A 612 -4.25 -15.31 -15.27
CA TYR A 612 -3.68 -16.48 -15.94
C TYR A 612 -4.51 -16.89 -17.15
N ASN A 613 -3.85 -17.31 -18.23
CA ASN A 613 -4.49 -17.65 -19.52
C ASN A 613 -5.55 -18.76 -19.45
N HIS A 614 -5.54 -19.59 -18.40
CA HIS A 614 -6.49 -20.69 -18.24
C HIS A 614 -7.80 -20.25 -17.59
N LEU A 615 -7.86 -19.03 -17.05
CA LEU A 615 -9.05 -18.46 -16.42
C LEU A 615 -9.93 -17.74 -17.47
N PRO A 616 -11.25 -17.56 -17.20
CA PRO A 616 -12.13 -16.82 -18.10
C PRO A 616 -11.62 -15.40 -18.35
N LYS A 617 -11.73 -14.91 -19.59
CA LYS A 617 -11.46 -13.51 -19.90
C LYS A 617 -12.33 -12.55 -19.09
N THR A 618 -11.89 -11.31 -18.99
CA THR A 618 -12.51 -10.31 -18.11
C THR A 618 -12.32 -8.89 -18.65
N TRP A 619 -12.90 -7.93 -17.94
CA TRP A 619 -12.80 -6.50 -18.21
C TRP A 619 -12.27 -5.77 -16.98
N ILE A 620 -11.82 -4.54 -17.19
CA ILE A 620 -11.60 -3.58 -16.11
C ILE A 620 -12.80 -2.64 -16.11
N GLY A 621 -13.44 -2.48 -14.96
CA GLY A 621 -14.63 -1.66 -14.83
C GLY A 621 -14.94 -1.33 -13.38
N PRO A 622 -16.15 -0.82 -13.11
CA PRO A 622 -16.58 -0.50 -11.76
C PRO A 622 -16.84 -1.79 -10.96
N VAL A 623 -16.19 -1.91 -9.81
CA VAL A 623 -16.35 -3.03 -8.87
C VAL A 623 -16.85 -2.52 -7.53
N VAL A 624 -17.97 -3.09 -7.07
CA VAL A 624 -18.57 -2.81 -5.76
C VAL A 624 -17.64 -3.30 -4.65
N ARG A 625 -17.38 -2.45 -3.65
CA ARG A 625 -16.73 -2.88 -2.41
C ARG A 625 -17.77 -3.20 -1.34
N PHE A 626 -17.41 -4.08 -0.40
CA PHE A 626 -18.29 -4.48 0.71
C PHE A 626 -18.79 -3.27 1.53
N GLY A 627 -20.09 -3.23 1.87
CA GLY A 627 -20.78 -2.05 2.42
C GLY A 627 -21.28 -1.14 1.29
N ASN A 628 -22.08 -0.10 1.55
CA ASN A 628 -22.53 0.88 0.54
C ASN A 628 -21.37 1.77 0.04
N SER A 629 -20.25 1.17 -0.35
CA SER A 629 -18.94 1.79 -0.50
C SER A 629 -18.55 1.94 -1.96
N GLY A 630 -19.38 2.63 -2.74
CA GLY A 630 -19.03 3.17 -4.06
C GLY A 630 -18.57 2.14 -5.10
N TRP A 631 -18.26 2.64 -6.29
CA TRP A 631 -17.81 1.82 -7.42
C TRP A 631 -16.35 2.14 -7.75
N THR A 632 -15.42 1.28 -7.35
CA THR A 632 -13.98 1.50 -7.58
C THR A 632 -13.51 0.85 -8.88
N PRO A 633 -12.52 1.41 -9.60
CA PRO A 633 -11.87 0.70 -10.71
C PRO A 633 -11.32 -0.65 -10.26
N GLY A 634 -11.67 -1.72 -10.98
CA GLY A 634 -11.25 -3.08 -10.64
C GLY A 634 -11.41 -4.07 -11.79
N VAL A 635 -10.86 -5.27 -11.61
CA VAL A 635 -11.05 -6.40 -12.53
C VAL A 635 -12.38 -7.08 -12.21
N LEU A 636 -13.25 -7.26 -13.20
CA LEU A 636 -14.60 -7.76 -12.98
C LEU A 636 -14.60 -9.21 -12.45
N GLY A 637 -15.47 -9.48 -11.48
CA GLY A 637 -15.61 -10.79 -10.81
C GLY A 637 -16.35 -11.84 -11.65
N TYR A 638 -16.79 -12.93 -11.00
CA TYR A 638 -17.56 -14.03 -11.61
C TYR A 638 -19.07 -13.85 -11.50
N ASP A 639 -19.55 -12.75 -10.93
CA ASP A 639 -20.97 -12.53 -10.71
C ASP A 639 -21.69 -11.96 -11.94
N LEU A 640 -23.02 -12.04 -11.93
CA LEU A 640 -23.88 -11.56 -13.01
C LEU A 640 -24.13 -10.05 -12.94
N TYR A 641 -24.11 -9.46 -11.74
CA TYR A 641 -24.50 -8.07 -11.51
C TYR A 641 -23.46 -7.07 -12.02
N ALA A 642 -22.24 -7.19 -11.52
CA ALA A 642 -21.11 -6.31 -11.81
C ALA A 642 -19.91 -7.09 -12.39
N GLY A 643 -20.04 -8.40 -12.54
CA GLY A 643 -18.97 -9.27 -12.98
C GLY A 643 -18.94 -9.51 -14.49
N ARG A 644 -17.95 -10.31 -14.91
CA ARG A 644 -17.69 -10.66 -16.31
C ARG A 644 -18.82 -11.47 -16.95
N VAL A 645 -19.64 -12.14 -16.14
CA VAL A 645 -20.72 -13.01 -16.61
C VAL A 645 -21.83 -12.20 -17.26
N GLY A 646 -22.20 -11.05 -16.69
CA GLY A 646 -23.19 -10.16 -17.29
C GLY A 646 -22.74 -9.62 -18.64
N SER A 647 -21.49 -9.16 -18.72
CA SER A 647 -20.90 -8.69 -19.98
C SER A 647 -20.84 -9.79 -21.05
N ALA A 648 -20.48 -11.02 -20.67
CA ALA A 648 -20.46 -12.16 -21.58
C ALA A 648 -21.86 -12.55 -22.06
N LEU A 649 -22.87 -12.51 -21.18
CA LEU A 649 -24.26 -12.78 -21.57
C LEU A 649 -24.79 -11.72 -22.54
N ALA A 650 -24.48 -10.45 -22.30
CA ALA A 650 -24.82 -9.36 -23.22
C ALA A 650 -24.18 -9.55 -24.60
N LEU A 651 -22.92 -10.01 -24.66
CA LEU A 651 -22.25 -10.35 -25.91
C LEU A 651 -22.88 -11.56 -26.62
N ALA A 652 -23.28 -12.60 -25.89
CA ALA A 652 -23.99 -13.74 -26.47
C ALA A 652 -25.32 -13.31 -27.12
N ALA A 653 -26.08 -12.46 -26.42
CA ALA A 653 -27.33 -11.91 -26.94
C ALA A 653 -27.10 -11.00 -28.16
N ALA A 654 -26.13 -10.08 -28.08
CA ALA A 654 -25.77 -9.21 -29.19
C ALA A 654 -25.30 -10.01 -30.43
N GLY A 655 -24.47 -11.02 -30.21
CA GLY A 655 -23.99 -11.93 -31.24
C GLY A 655 -25.13 -12.67 -31.95
N ARG A 656 -26.14 -13.15 -31.21
CA ARG A 656 -27.33 -13.77 -31.80
C ARG A 656 -28.18 -12.77 -32.61
N VAL A 657 -28.41 -11.57 -32.08
CA VAL A 657 -29.27 -10.55 -32.73
C VAL A 657 -28.61 -9.97 -33.98
N LEU A 658 -27.29 -9.79 -33.96
CA LEU A 658 -26.52 -9.17 -35.05
C LEU A 658 -25.89 -10.19 -36.00
N SER A 659 -25.99 -11.49 -35.70
CA SER A 659 -25.22 -12.55 -36.36
C SER A 659 -23.70 -12.26 -36.33
N ASP A 660 -23.20 -11.75 -35.21
CA ASP A 660 -21.79 -11.41 -35.00
C ASP A 660 -21.07 -12.59 -34.34
N GLU A 661 -20.34 -13.36 -35.15
CA GLU A 661 -19.59 -14.54 -34.71
C GLU A 661 -18.52 -14.20 -33.66
N LYS A 662 -17.91 -13.02 -33.75
CA LYS A 662 -16.85 -12.60 -32.82
C LYS A 662 -17.42 -12.32 -31.43
N ALA A 663 -18.61 -11.72 -31.35
CA ALA A 663 -19.32 -11.53 -30.09
C ALA A 663 -19.67 -12.87 -29.43
N ILE A 664 -20.14 -13.85 -30.23
CA ILE A 664 -20.43 -15.21 -29.75
C ILE A 664 -19.16 -15.91 -29.28
N GLU A 665 -18.06 -15.83 -30.03
CA GLU A 665 -16.77 -16.45 -29.67
C GLU A 665 -16.27 -15.93 -28.32
N VAL A 666 -16.26 -14.61 -28.14
CA VAL A 666 -15.81 -13.97 -26.91
C VAL A 666 -16.68 -14.36 -25.72
N ALA A 667 -18.01 -14.34 -25.89
CA ALA A 667 -18.93 -14.80 -24.84
C ALA A 667 -18.69 -16.27 -24.49
N SER A 668 -18.53 -17.10 -25.52
CA SER A 668 -18.31 -18.54 -25.35
C SER A 668 -17.03 -18.86 -24.60
N GLU A 669 -15.96 -18.08 -24.82
CA GLU A 669 -14.71 -18.25 -24.09
C GLU A 669 -14.89 -18.05 -22.58
N VAL A 670 -15.65 -17.03 -22.17
CA VAL A 670 -15.92 -16.76 -20.75
C VAL A 670 -16.72 -17.89 -20.11
N PHE A 671 -17.80 -18.34 -20.77
CA PHE A 671 -18.65 -19.40 -20.25
C PHE A 671 -17.96 -20.76 -20.24
N GLU A 672 -17.26 -21.12 -21.31
CA GLU A 672 -16.54 -22.40 -21.42
C GLU A 672 -15.45 -22.54 -20.36
N ARG A 673 -14.65 -21.49 -20.12
CA ARG A 673 -13.66 -21.50 -19.03
C ARG A 673 -14.31 -21.58 -17.65
N SER A 674 -15.48 -20.97 -17.47
CA SER A 674 -16.22 -21.05 -16.22
C SER A 674 -16.72 -22.48 -15.96
N VAL A 675 -17.23 -23.17 -16.97
CA VAL A 675 -17.62 -24.60 -16.90
C VAL A 675 -16.42 -25.48 -16.55
N GLN A 676 -15.26 -25.26 -17.19
CA GLN A 676 -14.03 -26.00 -16.88
C GLN A 676 -13.61 -25.85 -15.41
N ILE A 677 -13.75 -24.66 -14.82
CA ILE A 677 -13.48 -24.44 -13.38
C ILE A 677 -14.47 -25.25 -12.52
N LEU A 678 -15.76 -25.22 -12.86
CA LEU A 678 -16.80 -25.95 -12.13
C LEU A 678 -16.63 -27.47 -12.19
N GLU A 679 -16.26 -28.02 -13.35
CA GLU A 679 -16.02 -29.45 -13.55
C GLU A 679 -14.74 -29.95 -12.90
N SER A 680 -13.65 -29.18 -13.00
CA SER A 680 -12.30 -29.62 -12.59
C SER A 680 -12.08 -29.66 -11.09
N LYS A 681 -12.97 -29.04 -10.28
CA LYS A 681 -12.84 -28.93 -8.80
C LYS A 681 -11.45 -28.46 -8.34
N THR A 682 -10.82 -27.62 -9.15
CA THR A 682 -9.49 -27.06 -8.90
C THR A 682 -9.52 -26.00 -7.79
N PHE A 683 -8.36 -25.49 -7.38
CA PHE A 683 -8.25 -24.37 -6.45
C PHE A 683 -9.13 -23.18 -6.86
N GLU A 684 -9.29 -22.94 -8.16
CA GLU A 684 -10.10 -21.86 -8.72
C GLU A 684 -11.60 -21.98 -8.42
N LEU A 685 -12.11 -23.19 -8.17
CA LEU A 685 -13.47 -23.38 -7.72
C LEU A 685 -13.71 -22.66 -6.37
N ARG A 686 -12.70 -22.60 -5.50
CA ARG A 686 -12.80 -21.85 -4.24
C ARG A 686 -13.04 -20.37 -4.51
N ASN A 687 -12.35 -19.78 -5.48
CA ASN A 687 -12.50 -18.38 -5.85
C ASN A 687 -13.90 -18.07 -6.38
N VAL A 688 -14.45 -18.95 -7.22
CA VAL A 688 -15.84 -18.85 -7.69
C VAL A 688 -16.82 -18.97 -6.52
N LEU A 689 -16.64 -19.94 -5.63
CA LEU A 689 -17.55 -20.13 -4.48
C LEU A 689 -17.46 -18.99 -3.45
N MET A 690 -16.35 -18.26 -3.37
CA MET A 690 -16.22 -17.08 -2.51
C MET A 690 -17.15 -15.92 -2.91
N SER A 691 -17.72 -15.91 -4.12
CA SER A 691 -18.76 -14.92 -4.48
C SER A 691 -20.06 -15.10 -3.68
N GLY A 692 -20.21 -16.23 -2.98
CA GLY A 692 -21.42 -16.55 -2.23
C GLY A 692 -22.56 -17.07 -3.12
N ILE A 693 -23.74 -17.20 -2.55
CA ILE A 693 -24.91 -17.89 -3.16
C ILE A 693 -25.98 -16.93 -3.72
N GLY A 694 -25.69 -15.63 -3.80
CA GLY A 694 -26.62 -14.62 -4.29
C GLY A 694 -27.06 -14.86 -5.74
N ALA A 695 -28.30 -14.51 -6.07
CA ALA A 695 -28.86 -14.70 -7.40
C ALA A 695 -28.19 -13.83 -8.48
N PHE A 696 -27.74 -12.63 -8.11
CA PHE A 696 -27.03 -11.71 -9.02
C PHE A 696 -25.55 -11.59 -8.69
N SER A 697 -25.21 -11.46 -7.40
CA SER A 697 -23.85 -11.23 -6.90
C SER A 697 -23.11 -12.51 -6.45
N GLY A 698 -23.61 -13.70 -6.81
CA GLY A 698 -23.06 -14.99 -6.38
C GLY A 698 -23.04 -16.06 -7.47
N VAL A 699 -22.60 -17.27 -7.10
CA VAL A 699 -22.41 -18.41 -8.03
C VAL A 699 -23.72 -18.84 -8.69
N SER A 700 -24.86 -18.63 -8.03
CA SER A 700 -26.18 -18.90 -8.57
C SER A 700 -26.45 -18.09 -9.85
N GLY A 701 -25.98 -16.84 -9.89
CA GLY A 701 -26.09 -15.99 -11.08
C GLY A 701 -25.25 -16.48 -12.26
N LEU A 702 -24.04 -17.01 -11.99
CA LEU A 702 -23.22 -17.68 -13.00
C LEU A 702 -23.94 -18.90 -13.58
N LEU A 703 -24.52 -19.76 -12.73
CA LEU A 703 -25.24 -20.96 -13.19
C LEU A 703 -26.48 -20.61 -14.03
N TRP A 704 -27.24 -19.58 -13.62
CA TRP A 704 -28.37 -19.10 -14.41
C TRP A 704 -27.91 -18.54 -15.77
N ALA A 705 -26.84 -17.75 -15.78
CA ALA A 705 -26.30 -17.17 -17.01
C ALA A 705 -25.75 -18.23 -17.97
N LEU A 706 -25.17 -19.32 -17.46
CA LEU A 706 -24.77 -20.48 -18.27
C LEU A 706 -25.98 -21.09 -18.99
N CYS A 707 -27.09 -21.31 -18.28
CA CYS A 707 -28.33 -21.81 -18.86
C CYS A 707 -28.88 -20.84 -19.93
N ALA A 708 -28.92 -19.53 -19.64
CA ALA A 708 -29.36 -18.53 -20.61
C ALA A 708 -28.43 -18.45 -21.84
N ALA A 709 -27.12 -18.56 -21.65
CA ALA A 709 -26.14 -18.59 -22.74
C ALA A 709 -26.26 -19.89 -23.56
N SER A 710 -26.61 -21.02 -22.94
CA SER A 710 -26.93 -22.30 -23.58
C SER A 710 -28.06 -22.12 -24.59
N ASP A 711 -29.15 -21.45 -24.20
CA ASP A 711 -30.30 -21.17 -25.08
C ASP A 711 -29.93 -20.22 -26.24
N LEU A 712 -29.06 -19.24 -26.00
CA LEU A 712 -28.64 -18.28 -27.02
C LEU A 712 -27.65 -18.88 -28.04
N THR A 713 -26.77 -19.76 -27.60
CA THR A 713 -25.67 -20.30 -28.43
C THR A 713 -25.92 -21.73 -28.93
N GLY A 714 -26.87 -22.44 -28.33
CA GLY A 714 -27.15 -23.86 -28.58
C GLY A 714 -26.20 -24.83 -27.88
N ASN A 715 -25.31 -24.36 -26.99
CA ASN A 715 -24.30 -25.20 -26.33
C ASN A 715 -24.86 -25.93 -25.10
N LYS A 716 -25.44 -27.12 -25.31
CA LYS A 716 -26.07 -27.96 -24.27
C LYS A 716 -25.19 -28.39 -23.09
N ARG A 717 -23.86 -28.21 -23.16
CA ARG A 717 -22.97 -28.57 -22.04
C ARG A 717 -23.03 -27.52 -20.92
N TRP A 718 -23.24 -26.26 -21.29
CA TRP A 718 -23.50 -25.17 -20.35
C TRP A 718 -24.93 -25.30 -19.82
#